data_AF-A0A7R8VRN6-F1
#
_entry.id   AF-A0A7R8VRN6-F1
#
_cell.length_a   1.000
_cell.length_b   1.000
_cell.length_c   1.000
_cell.angle_alpha   90.00
_cell.angle_beta   90.00
_cell.angle_gamma   90.00
#
_symmetry.space_group_name_H-M   'P 1'
#
loop_
_entity.id
_entity.type
_entity.pdbx_description
1 polymer ?
#
loop_
_entity_poly.entity_id
_entity_poly.type
_entity_poly.pdbx_seq_one_letter_code
_entity_poly.pdbx_strand_id
1 'polypeptide(L)'
;MTSWLGSIGLTAGGLMLRNLLSSEPNPNKVLDVKSVQYSDRNVHCRDDALVLYISKNNSYEIVLQRPCTETLHQSFSLYRSKELSDAEIRFLQLKDKLPPLITIAKEVYNLNGIQKLCDILREHPSWTLAHLAAYFPLNDHFQDPLILSILNAPDENTGISPLQLAVKNGNLRTVQQILAAGASLEHLDYEANTVFHYAAATSKEIIQALSALSTKCLNLRNFKGYTPLHMACLADKPDCVKALLRAGADVNIAATEATSSPNNTPPGYVIDFLQDHPNKLYAQDMKFGGTPLHWSCSREVINTLVDMGCDIDSLNFDKRTALHVMVLRHRLDCVVALLSRGARADLGDKEGNTPLHLAAREGNTAVVQALIVFGADLSYRNNTGAMPRHCVNTGNDKLLYILHAVGAPRCPKEMQGCNPGCSGMEREFNGIPPATPPSASTRAIIDQMLTVSGMGVAQSAKKTGRIKGGRLLCLDGGGIRGMILAEILLELEKQAGKSLVQCFDWIAGTSTGGILALGLAAGKTLKECLYIYFRMKDLAFVGARPYSSEPLENMLKECLGSDSVMATVTHPKVMITGVLADRKPVDLHLFRNYPSPSTLLIIEPNGLFRPPPLPEEQLMWRAARATGAAPSYFRFDSTIVTISQAHLSSNLRSFGRFLDGGLIANNPTLDAMTEIHEYNLAMEATGKGAQACPLTLVVSLGTGLVPITQVTHISAVCRTENTIIKITALVSKTDLGTMAQYYIRANTYLKEIDVFRPESLWDTARLAMGMSSLGQLLVDQATASDGRVVDRARAWCSMIGVPYYRFTPQMSEDIAMDERSDEKLVNMLWETRAYTHANRHVLNELVALLNKD
;
A
#
# COMPACT_ATOMS: atom_id res chain seq x y z
N MET A 1 -39.03 31.12 12.32
CA MET A 1 -39.33 32.15 13.34
C MET A 1 -38.77 33.45 12.78
N THR A 2 -39.51 34.46 12.34
CA THR A 2 -40.87 34.94 12.59
C THR A 2 -41.43 35.55 11.29
N SER A 3 -42.69 35.24 10.98
CA SER A 3 -43.52 36.00 10.05
C SER A 3 -44.35 37.04 10.83
N TRP A 4 -45.04 37.91 10.09
CA TRP A 4 -46.20 38.71 10.48
C TRP A 4 -45.99 40.11 11.11
N LEU A 5 -46.31 41.13 10.31
CA LEU A 5 -47.11 42.34 10.56
C LEU A 5 -46.79 43.30 9.40
N GLY A 6 -47.71 43.82 8.58
CA GLY A 6 -49.15 43.73 8.49
C GLY A 6 -49.52 44.62 7.30
N SER A 7 -50.37 44.11 6.42
CA SER A 7 -51.04 44.88 5.37
C SER A 7 -52.29 45.52 5.98
N ILE A 8 -52.53 46.82 5.75
CA ILE A 8 -53.83 47.49 5.51
C ILE A 8 -53.57 49.00 5.40
N GLY A 9 -54.07 49.62 4.32
CA GLY A 9 -54.57 51.00 4.40
C GLY A 9 -54.09 52.01 3.36
N LEU A 10 -54.86 52.13 2.28
CA LEU A 10 -55.25 53.37 1.60
C LEU A 10 -54.30 54.03 0.58
N THR A 11 -54.56 53.66 -0.67
CA THR A 11 -54.87 54.52 -1.83
C THR A 11 -54.94 56.04 -1.61
N ALA A 12 -54.47 56.75 -2.65
CA ALA A 12 -54.56 58.19 -2.96
C ALA A 12 -53.36 59.05 -2.51
N GLY A 13 -52.32 59.05 -3.36
CA GLY A 13 -51.17 59.94 -3.26
C GLY A 13 -50.25 59.86 -4.49
N GLY A 14 -50.83 59.64 -5.68
CA GLY A 14 -50.12 59.78 -6.95
C GLY A 14 -50.09 61.26 -7.36
N LEU A 15 -48.97 61.69 -7.93
CA LEU A 15 -48.65 63.06 -8.37
C LEU A 15 -48.47 64.09 -7.24
N MET A 16 -47.28 64.14 -6.61
CA MET A 16 -46.61 65.43 -6.28
C MET A 16 -45.24 65.29 -5.57
N LEU A 17 -44.42 64.27 -5.85
CA LEU A 17 -43.10 64.12 -5.18
C LEU A 17 -41.93 63.70 -6.09
N ARG A 18 -42.02 63.90 -7.42
CA ARG A 18 -40.96 63.47 -8.37
C ARG A 18 -40.16 64.61 -9.03
N ASN A 19 -40.31 65.86 -8.57
CA ASN A 19 -39.69 67.04 -9.19
C ASN A 19 -38.65 67.78 -8.32
N LEU A 20 -37.99 67.13 -7.34
CA LEU A 20 -37.04 67.84 -6.48
C LEU A 20 -35.65 67.22 -6.29
N LEU A 21 -35.22 66.30 -7.16
CA LEU A 21 -33.82 65.82 -7.22
C LEU A 21 -33.41 65.53 -8.67
N SER A 22 -32.94 66.56 -9.37
CA SER A 22 -32.27 66.43 -10.66
C SER A 22 -30.79 66.09 -10.45
N SER A 23 -30.48 64.81 -10.22
CA SER A 23 -29.17 64.27 -10.55
C SER A 23 -29.21 63.80 -12.00
N GLU A 24 -28.29 64.28 -12.85
CA GLU A 24 -28.17 63.75 -14.22
C GLU A 24 -28.00 62.22 -14.11
N PRO A 25 -28.84 61.42 -14.78
CA PRO A 25 -28.72 59.97 -14.71
C PRO A 25 -27.35 59.55 -15.25
N ASN A 26 -26.68 58.58 -14.61
CA ASN A 26 -25.38 58.05 -15.03
C ASN A 26 -25.34 57.85 -16.56
N PRO A 27 -24.31 58.36 -17.27
CA PRO A 27 -24.22 58.34 -18.74
C PRO A 27 -24.30 56.93 -19.34
N ASN A 28 -23.90 55.89 -18.58
CA ASN A 28 -23.89 54.49 -19.02
C ASN A 28 -25.16 53.71 -18.63
N LYS A 29 -26.13 54.36 -17.98
CA LYS A 29 -27.38 53.71 -17.58
C LYS A 29 -28.37 53.72 -18.73
N VAL A 30 -28.85 52.54 -19.10
CA VAL A 30 -29.87 52.33 -20.12
C VAL A 30 -31.22 52.82 -19.59
N LEU A 31 -31.89 53.67 -20.37
CA LEU A 31 -33.19 54.26 -20.03
C LEU A 31 -34.23 53.85 -21.08
N ASP A 32 -35.44 53.51 -20.63
CA ASP A 32 -36.60 53.34 -21.52
C ASP A 32 -37.12 54.72 -21.93
N VAL A 33 -37.23 54.96 -23.24
CA VAL A 33 -37.58 56.26 -23.80
C VAL A 33 -38.61 56.10 -24.90
N LYS A 34 -39.54 57.05 -25.00
CA LYS A 34 -40.58 57.04 -26.04
C LYS A 34 -40.01 57.57 -27.35
N SER A 35 -40.22 56.86 -28.46
CA SER A 35 -39.73 57.24 -29.79
C SER A 35 -40.19 58.64 -30.22
N VAL A 36 -41.37 59.08 -29.78
CA VAL A 36 -41.93 60.43 -30.05
C VAL A 36 -41.05 61.57 -29.48
N GLN A 37 -40.24 61.31 -28.45
CA GLN A 37 -39.34 62.32 -27.85
C GLN A 37 -38.13 62.65 -28.73
N TYR A 38 -37.91 61.88 -29.80
CA TYR A 38 -36.77 62.01 -30.71
C TYR A 38 -37.17 62.50 -32.11
N SER A 39 -38.46 62.74 -32.37
CA SER A 39 -38.95 63.22 -33.68
C SER A 39 -38.38 64.60 -34.07
N ASP A 40 -38.07 65.44 -33.09
CA ASP A 40 -37.59 66.82 -33.29
C ASP A 40 -36.06 66.98 -33.09
N ARG A 41 -35.29 65.88 -33.04
CA ARG A 41 -33.84 65.90 -32.78
C ARG A 41 -33.03 65.60 -34.05
N ASN A 42 -31.86 66.24 -34.18
CA ASN A 42 -30.96 66.02 -35.31
C ASN A 42 -30.24 64.68 -35.17
N VAL A 43 -30.20 63.89 -36.25
CA VAL A 43 -29.47 62.62 -36.34
C VAL A 43 -28.06 62.88 -36.83
N HIS A 44 -27.05 62.49 -36.06
CA HIS A 44 -25.63 62.54 -36.47
C HIS A 44 -25.26 61.34 -37.33
N CYS A 45 -25.62 60.14 -36.89
CA CYS A 45 -25.35 58.90 -37.58
C CYS A 45 -26.48 57.89 -37.29
N ARG A 46 -26.81 57.06 -38.29
CA ARG A 46 -27.81 56.00 -38.16
C ARG A 46 -27.29 54.74 -38.85
N ASP A 47 -27.41 53.63 -38.15
CA ASP A 47 -27.18 52.30 -38.69
C ASP A 47 -28.28 51.35 -38.23
N ASP A 48 -29.14 50.96 -39.17
CA ASP A 48 -30.31 50.14 -38.94
C ASP A 48 -31.18 50.61 -37.74
N ALA A 49 -31.16 49.87 -36.64
CA ALA A 49 -31.88 50.11 -35.40
C ALA A 49 -31.13 51.04 -34.40
N LEU A 50 -29.86 51.39 -34.65
CA LEU A 50 -29.06 52.21 -33.74
C LEU A 50 -28.89 53.64 -34.31
N VAL A 51 -29.24 54.65 -33.51
CA VAL A 51 -29.21 56.05 -33.93
C VAL A 51 -28.47 56.90 -32.92
N LEU A 52 -27.51 57.69 -33.39
CA LEU A 52 -26.80 58.70 -32.60
C LEU A 52 -27.45 60.08 -32.82
N TYR A 53 -28.10 60.60 -31.78
CA TYR A 53 -28.78 61.90 -31.79
C TYR A 53 -27.91 63.01 -31.22
N ILE A 54 -28.11 64.21 -31.75
CA ILE A 54 -27.59 65.47 -31.22
C ILE A 54 -28.74 66.20 -30.52
N SER A 55 -28.61 66.42 -29.22
CA SER A 55 -29.56 67.19 -28.42
C SER A 55 -29.34 68.71 -28.60
N LYS A 56 -30.35 69.51 -28.27
CA LYS A 56 -30.33 70.99 -28.36
C LYS A 56 -29.23 71.65 -27.50
N ASN A 57 -28.67 70.93 -26.53
CA ASN A 57 -27.61 71.40 -25.63
C ASN A 57 -26.19 70.92 -26.04
N ASN A 58 -25.96 70.52 -27.30
CA ASN A 58 -24.70 69.90 -27.78
C ASN A 58 -24.30 68.63 -27.01
N SER A 59 -25.26 67.87 -26.49
CA SER A 59 -25.01 66.53 -25.92
C SER A 59 -25.39 65.44 -26.93
N TYR A 60 -24.61 64.37 -26.95
CA TYR A 60 -24.77 63.22 -27.83
C TYR A 60 -25.44 62.06 -27.10
N GLU A 61 -26.41 61.42 -27.75
CA GLU A 61 -27.17 60.32 -27.15
C GLU A 61 -27.35 59.17 -28.16
N ILE A 62 -26.88 57.98 -27.80
CA ILE A 62 -27.05 56.75 -28.59
C ILE A 62 -28.38 56.11 -28.19
N VAL A 63 -29.28 55.94 -29.14
CA VAL A 63 -30.63 55.39 -28.94
C VAL A 63 -30.84 54.20 -29.85
N LEU A 64 -31.31 53.10 -29.27
CA LEU A 64 -31.74 51.90 -29.96
C LEU A 64 -33.25 51.97 -30.23
N GLN A 65 -33.63 51.94 -31.49
CA GLN A 65 -34.99 52.04 -32.00
C GLN A 65 -35.34 50.81 -32.83
N ARG A 66 -36.44 50.14 -32.51
CA ARG A 66 -36.89 48.95 -33.26
C ARG A 66 -37.58 49.36 -34.58
N PRO A 67 -37.51 48.56 -35.65
CA PRO A 67 -38.23 48.82 -36.90
C PRO A 67 -39.75 48.92 -36.66
N CYS A 68 -40.42 49.85 -37.36
CA CYS A 68 -41.81 50.26 -37.13
C CYS A 68 -42.90 49.20 -37.42
N THR A 69 -42.56 47.93 -37.65
CA THR A 69 -43.46 46.88 -38.14
C THR A 69 -43.95 45.90 -37.06
N GLU A 70 -43.51 46.02 -35.80
CA GLU A 70 -43.97 45.20 -34.67
C GLU A 70 -44.69 46.07 -33.60
N THR A 71 -45.68 45.52 -32.92
CA THR A 71 -46.72 46.23 -32.13
C THR A 71 -46.28 46.90 -30.81
N LEU A 72 -44.99 46.84 -30.44
CA LEU A 72 -44.46 47.41 -29.19
C LEU A 72 -43.34 48.43 -29.48
N HIS A 73 -43.67 49.73 -29.47
CA HIS A 73 -42.73 50.84 -29.67
C HIS A 73 -41.88 51.15 -28.44
N GLN A 74 -40.96 50.26 -28.07
CA GLN A 74 -39.98 50.50 -27.00
C GLN A 74 -38.64 50.92 -27.60
N SER A 75 -38.09 52.07 -27.16
CA SER A 75 -36.77 52.57 -27.56
C SER A 75 -35.90 52.76 -26.33
N PHE A 76 -34.60 52.47 -26.43
CA PHE A 76 -33.69 52.52 -25.27
C PHE A 76 -32.57 53.53 -25.52
N SER A 77 -32.40 54.50 -24.61
CA SER A 77 -31.19 55.34 -24.57
C SER A 77 -30.06 54.51 -23.97
N LEU A 78 -29.02 54.22 -24.73
CA LEU A 78 -27.91 53.37 -24.32
C LEU A 78 -26.76 54.14 -23.67
N TYR A 79 -26.41 55.30 -24.22
CA TYR A 79 -25.27 56.09 -23.78
C TYR A 79 -25.46 57.58 -24.03
N ARG A 80 -25.00 58.42 -23.10
CA ARG A 80 -25.10 59.88 -23.16
C ARG A 80 -23.72 60.50 -22.89
N SER A 81 -23.25 61.41 -23.76
CA SER A 81 -21.98 62.13 -23.60
C SER A 81 -22.08 63.61 -23.99
N LYS A 82 -21.17 64.43 -23.48
CA LYS A 82 -20.96 65.82 -23.92
C LYS A 82 -19.90 65.93 -25.01
N GLU A 83 -19.12 64.88 -25.24
CA GLU A 83 -18.03 64.82 -26.23
C GLU A 83 -18.41 63.91 -27.40
N LEU A 84 -18.16 64.38 -28.63
CA LEU A 84 -18.51 63.67 -29.86
C LEU A 84 -17.64 62.43 -30.06
N SER A 85 -16.32 62.52 -29.83
CA SER A 85 -15.35 61.43 -30.03
C SER A 85 -15.71 60.19 -29.21
N ASP A 86 -16.10 60.38 -27.95
CA ASP A 86 -16.50 59.29 -27.05
C ASP A 86 -17.80 58.62 -27.51
N ALA A 87 -18.74 59.41 -28.03
CA ALA A 87 -20.00 58.89 -28.57
C ALA A 87 -19.76 58.12 -29.88
N GLU A 88 -18.86 58.58 -30.75
CA GLU A 88 -18.52 57.92 -32.02
C GLU A 88 -17.79 56.59 -31.81
N ILE A 89 -16.79 56.54 -30.92
CA ILE A 89 -16.07 55.29 -30.61
C ILE A 89 -17.04 54.23 -30.06
N ARG A 90 -17.93 54.64 -29.15
CA ARG A 90 -18.93 53.72 -28.57
C ARG A 90 -20.02 53.34 -29.57
N PHE A 91 -20.40 54.26 -30.46
CA PHE A 91 -21.33 53.96 -31.54
C PHE A 91 -20.75 52.87 -32.44
N LEU A 92 -19.49 52.98 -32.86
CA LEU A 92 -18.82 51.97 -33.68
C LEU A 92 -18.74 50.60 -32.98
N GLN A 93 -18.44 50.57 -31.67
CA GLN A 93 -18.40 49.32 -30.89
C GLN A 93 -19.77 48.62 -30.80
N LEU A 94 -20.86 49.39 -30.69
CA LEU A 94 -22.22 48.86 -30.55
C LEU A 94 -22.87 48.53 -31.90
N LYS A 95 -22.54 49.30 -32.95
CA LYS A 95 -23.12 49.24 -34.29
C LYS A 95 -23.12 47.83 -34.88
N ASP A 96 -21.96 47.18 -34.90
CA ASP A 96 -21.81 45.89 -35.60
C ASP A 96 -22.26 44.69 -34.75
N LYS A 97 -22.58 44.90 -33.47
CA LYS A 97 -22.81 43.82 -32.48
C LYS A 97 -24.23 43.82 -31.90
N LEU A 98 -24.77 44.99 -31.60
CA LEU A 98 -26.02 45.12 -30.86
C LEU A 98 -27.27 44.85 -31.74
N PRO A 99 -27.45 45.49 -32.92
CA PRO A 99 -28.59 45.22 -33.79
C PRO A 99 -28.69 43.75 -34.28
N PRO A 100 -27.59 43.09 -34.72
CA PRO A 100 -27.65 41.68 -35.11
C PRO A 100 -28.04 40.77 -33.94
N LEU A 101 -27.48 40.99 -32.74
CA LEU A 101 -27.80 40.16 -31.57
C LEU A 101 -29.25 40.30 -31.12
N ILE A 102 -29.85 41.49 -31.23
CA ILE A 102 -31.26 41.72 -30.90
C ILE A 102 -32.20 41.03 -31.90
N THR A 103 -31.80 41.02 -33.17
CA THR A 103 -32.56 40.36 -34.24
C THR A 103 -32.61 38.86 -34.00
N ILE A 104 -31.48 38.29 -33.59
CA ILE A 104 -31.33 36.88 -33.28
C ILE A 104 -32.07 36.53 -31.98
N ALA A 105 -31.83 37.28 -30.90
CA ALA A 105 -32.35 37.00 -29.56
C ALA A 105 -33.30 38.09 -29.06
N LYS A 106 -34.57 37.99 -29.48
CA LYS A 106 -35.64 38.93 -29.09
C LYS A 106 -35.86 39.00 -27.57
N GLU A 107 -35.46 37.98 -26.81
CA GLU A 107 -35.58 37.89 -25.35
C GLU A 107 -34.63 38.83 -24.59
N VAL A 108 -33.48 39.16 -25.19
CA VAL A 108 -32.48 40.08 -24.61
C VAL A 108 -32.95 41.53 -24.71
N TYR A 109 -33.98 41.81 -25.52
CA TYR A 109 -34.57 43.13 -25.75
C TYR A 109 -35.44 43.59 -24.57
N ASN A 110 -34.83 43.74 -23.40
CA ASN A 110 -35.43 44.35 -22.22
C ASN A 110 -34.39 45.27 -21.54
N LEU A 111 -34.85 46.20 -20.70
CA LEU A 111 -33.99 47.23 -20.09
C LEU A 111 -32.79 46.63 -19.33
N ASN A 112 -32.96 45.49 -18.66
CA ASN A 112 -31.91 44.84 -17.89
C ASN A 112 -30.93 44.06 -18.78
N GLY A 113 -31.43 43.37 -19.82
CA GLY A 113 -30.62 42.63 -20.79
C GLY A 113 -29.72 43.54 -21.60
N ILE A 114 -30.27 44.65 -22.09
CA ILE A 114 -29.51 45.66 -22.86
C ILE A 114 -28.49 46.37 -21.97
N GLN A 115 -28.82 46.68 -20.71
CA GLN A 115 -27.86 47.23 -19.75
C GLN A 115 -26.66 46.29 -19.57
N LYS A 116 -26.91 45.02 -19.26
CA LYS A 116 -25.85 44.02 -19.08
C LYS A 116 -25.00 43.86 -20.34
N LEU A 117 -25.61 43.88 -21.52
CA LEU A 117 -24.91 43.78 -22.79
C LEU A 117 -24.00 44.99 -23.05
N CYS A 118 -24.48 46.19 -22.77
CA CYS A 118 -23.68 47.42 -22.89
C CYS A 118 -22.53 47.44 -21.87
N ASP A 119 -22.76 46.95 -20.65
CA ASP A 119 -21.71 46.86 -19.63
C ASP A 119 -20.61 45.85 -20.01
N ILE A 120 -20.97 44.71 -20.60
CA ILE A 120 -20.01 43.69 -21.03
C ILE A 120 -19.23 44.11 -22.27
N LEU A 121 -19.89 44.72 -23.24
CA LEU A 121 -19.20 45.26 -24.42
C LEU A 121 -18.21 46.37 -24.05
N ARG A 122 -18.43 47.05 -22.92
CA ARG A 122 -17.48 48.00 -22.35
C ARG A 122 -16.25 47.30 -21.73
N GLU A 123 -16.46 46.18 -21.03
CA GLU A 123 -15.37 45.41 -20.41
C GLU A 123 -14.58 44.60 -21.44
N HIS A 124 -15.24 44.13 -22.49
CA HIS A 124 -14.68 43.26 -23.52
C HIS A 124 -15.05 43.75 -24.94
N PRO A 125 -14.42 44.82 -25.43
CA PRO A 125 -14.76 45.43 -26.71
C PRO A 125 -14.43 44.56 -27.92
N SER A 126 -13.53 43.58 -27.78
CA SER A 126 -13.09 42.66 -28.84
C SER A 126 -14.00 41.43 -29.03
N TRP A 127 -14.98 41.20 -28.15
CA TRP A 127 -15.82 40.00 -28.22
C TRP A 127 -16.72 39.98 -29.46
N THR A 128 -16.75 38.83 -30.14
CA THR A 128 -17.63 38.58 -31.30
C THR A 128 -19.06 38.26 -30.86
N LEU A 129 -20.01 38.25 -31.80
CA LEU A 129 -21.41 37.85 -31.52
C LEU A 129 -21.50 36.44 -30.91
N ALA A 130 -20.62 35.51 -31.31
CA ALA A 130 -20.56 34.17 -30.74
C ALA A 130 -20.09 34.17 -29.27
N HIS A 131 -19.12 35.02 -28.90
CA HIS A 131 -18.71 35.18 -27.50
C HIS A 131 -19.83 35.76 -26.63
N LEU A 132 -20.58 36.73 -27.15
CA LEU A 132 -21.74 37.30 -26.46
C LEU A 132 -22.85 36.26 -26.30
N ALA A 133 -23.14 35.47 -27.35
CA ALA A 133 -24.11 34.38 -27.27
C ALA A 133 -23.71 33.30 -26.25
N ALA A 134 -22.42 32.96 -26.16
CA ALA A 134 -21.86 32.05 -25.18
C ALA A 134 -21.92 32.58 -23.74
N TYR A 135 -21.79 33.90 -23.55
CA TYR A 135 -21.87 34.55 -22.25
C TYR A 135 -23.31 34.68 -21.73
N PHE A 136 -24.28 35.02 -22.61
CA PHE A 136 -25.69 35.27 -22.29
C PHE A 136 -26.61 34.03 -22.39
N PRO A 137 -26.08 32.83 -22.08
CA PRO A 137 -26.59 31.51 -22.51
C PRO A 137 -27.72 31.49 -23.56
N LEU A 138 -27.46 32.00 -24.77
CA LEU A 138 -28.44 32.05 -25.87
C LEU A 138 -28.54 30.71 -26.61
N ASN A 139 -28.99 29.69 -25.89
CA ASN A 139 -28.88 28.27 -26.26
C ASN A 139 -29.50 27.91 -27.63
N ASP A 140 -30.64 28.51 -27.98
CA ASP A 140 -31.38 28.15 -29.19
C ASP A 140 -30.87 28.83 -30.47
N HIS A 141 -29.93 29.77 -30.33
CA HIS A 141 -29.52 30.67 -31.42
C HIS A 141 -28.17 30.30 -32.07
N PHE A 142 -27.49 29.26 -31.58
CA PHE A 142 -26.19 28.84 -32.16
C PHE A 142 -26.28 28.22 -33.56
N GLN A 143 -27.48 27.90 -34.04
CA GLN A 143 -27.74 27.43 -35.40
C GLN A 143 -27.95 28.57 -36.42
N ASP A 144 -27.95 29.83 -35.96
CA ASP A 144 -28.07 30.98 -36.86
C ASP A 144 -26.83 31.09 -37.77
N PRO A 145 -26.99 31.26 -39.10
CA PRO A 145 -25.88 31.42 -40.04
C PRO A 145 -24.85 32.48 -39.65
N LEU A 146 -25.29 33.59 -39.03
CA LEU A 146 -24.40 34.66 -38.60
C LEU A 146 -23.48 34.21 -37.47
N ILE A 147 -23.98 33.40 -36.53
CA ILE A 147 -23.19 32.88 -35.40
C ILE A 147 -22.33 31.70 -35.84
N LEU A 148 -22.84 30.82 -36.70
CA LEU A 148 -22.10 29.66 -37.23
C LEU A 148 -20.82 30.08 -37.98
N SER A 149 -20.89 31.16 -38.77
CA SER A 149 -19.75 31.65 -39.55
C SER A 149 -18.53 32.09 -38.70
N ILE A 150 -18.78 32.49 -37.44
CA ILE A 150 -17.79 33.04 -36.51
C ILE A 150 -17.65 32.20 -35.23
N LEU A 151 -18.22 30.99 -35.21
CA LEU A 151 -18.30 30.14 -34.02
C LEU A 151 -16.92 29.79 -33.43
N ASN A 152 -15.90 29.69 -34.29
CA ASN A 152 -14.52 29.37 -33.93
C ASN A 152 -13.59 30.61 -33.98
N ALA A 153 -14.13 31.81 -34.18
CA ALA A 153 -13.31 33.03 -34.23
C ALA A 153 -12.74 33.32 -32.83
N PRO A 154 -11.40 33.41 -32.67
CA PRO A 154 -10.80 33.74 -31.38
C PRO A 154 -11.00 35.21 -31.03
N ASP A 155 -11.04 35.50 -29.74
CA ASP A 155 -10.92 36.87 -29.24
C ASP A 155 -9.54 37.47 -29.54
N GLU A 156 -9.50 38.71 -30.02
CA GLU A 156 -8.26 39.37 -30.45
C GLU A 156 -7.28 39.63 -29.30
N ASN A 157 -7.78 39.78 -28.07
CA ASN A 157 -6.96 40.13 -26.91
C ASN A 157 -6.46 38.90 -26.13
N THR A 158 -7.31 37.89 -25.98
CA THR A 158 -7.02 36.70 -25.14
C THR A 158 -6.78 35.44 -25.95
N GLY A 159 -7.19 35.41 -27.21
CA GLY A 159 -7.16 34.21 -28.04
C GLY A 159 -8.19 33.16 -27.61
N ILE A 160 -9.07 33.45 -26.66
CA ILE A 160 -10.10 32.51 -26.18
C ILE A 160 -11.16 32.29 -27.26
N SER A 161 -11.67 31.06 -27.39
CA SER A 161 -12.81 30.75 -28.25
C SER A 161 -14.17 30.88 -27.53
N PRO A 162 -15.28 31.07 -28.26
CA PRO A 162 -16.62 31.10 -27.67
C PRO A 162 -16.94 29.84 -26.85
N LEU A 163 -16.46 28.67 -27.28
CA LEU A 163 -16.61 27.41 -26.55
C LEU A 163 -15.82 27.42 -25.24
N GLN A 164 -14.55 27.85 -25.24
CA GLN A 164 -13.74 27.95 -24.03
C GLN A 164 -14.35 28.93 -23.02
N LEU A 165 -14.93 30.04 -23.49
CA LEU A 165 -15.65 30.99 -22.66
C LEU A 165 -16.90 30.37 -22.01
N ALA A 166 -17.71 29.64 -22.78
CA ALA A 166 -18.88 28.93 -22.27
C ALA A 166 -18.50 27.90 -21.19
N VAL A 167 -17.40 27.18 -21.41
CA VAL A 167 -16.85 26.20 -20.46
C VAL A 167 -16.35 26.88 -19.19
N LYS A 168 -15.62 28.00 -19.31
CA LYS A 168 -15.13 28.81 -18.17
C LYS A 168 -16.27 29.32 -17.29
N ASN A 169 -17.42 29.65 -17.88
CA ASN A 169 -18.62 30.09 -17.17
C ASN A 169 -19.41 28.94 -16.54
N GLY A 170 -19.09 27.67 -16.84
CA GLY A 170 -19.74 26.51 -16.23
C GLY A 170 -21.15 26.19 -16.75
N ASN A 171 -21.56 26.78 -17.88
CA ASN A 171 -22.92 26.62 -18.42
C ASN A 171 -23.05 25.38 -19.32
N LEU A 172 -23.34 24.22 -18.74
CA LEU A 172 -23.42 22.93 -19.47
C LEU A 172 -24.36 22.96 -20.69
N ARG A 173 -25.55 23.56 -20.58
CA ARG A 173 -26.53 23.62 -21.69
C ARG A 173 -25.97 24.37 -22.89
N THR A 174 -25.31 25.50 -22.65
CA THR A 174 -24.70 26.32 -23.70
C THR A 174 -23.53 25.59 -24.35
N VAL A 175 -22.71 24.91 -23.54
CA VAL A 175 -21.63 24.05 -24.05
C VAL A 175 -22.19 22.96 -24.97
N GLN A 176 -23.25 22.26 -24.58
CA GLN A 176 -23.87 21.22 -25.41
C GLN A 176 -24.40 21.76 -26.75
N GLN A 177 -25.01 22.96 -26.77
CA GLN A 177 -25.51 23.58 -28.00
C GLN A 177 -24.39 24.05 -28.93
N ILE A 178 -23.33 24.63 -28.37
CA ILE A 178 -22.13 25.02 -29.14
C ILE A 178 -21.44 23.78 -29.73
N LEU A 179 -21.39 22.67 -28.99
CA LEU A 179 -20.86 21.41 -29.49
C LEU A 179 -21.74 20.81 -30.61
N ALA A 180 -23.06 20.88 -30.47
CA ALA A 180 -24.00 20.46 -31.52
C ALA A 180 -23.90 21.31 -32.79
N ALA A 181 -23.48 22.57 -32.67
CA ALA A 181 -23.20 23.47 -33.79
C ALA A 181 -21.83 23.21 -34.47
N GLY A 182 -21.03 22.25 -33.99
CA GLY A 182 -19.77 21.85 -34.63
C GLY A 182 -18.56 22.70 -34.26
N ALA A 183 -18.53 23.29 -33.07
CA ALA A 183 -17.37 24.05 -32.58
C ALA A 183 -16.11 23.16 -32.44
N SER A 184 -14.94 23.76 -32.71
CA SER A 184 -13.64 23.08 -32.61
C SER A 184 -13.19 22.90 -31.16
N LEU A 185 -12.81 21.68 -30.82
CA LEU A 185 -12.25 21.30 -29.51
C LEU A 185 -10.73 21.48 -29.44
N GLU A 186 -10.07 21.66 -30.59
CA GLU A 186 -8.61 21.71 -30.72
C GLU A 186 -8.06 23.15 -30.64
N HIS A 187 -8.94 24.14 -30.40
CA HIS A 187 -8.53 25.53 -30.25
C HIS A 187 -7.68 25.77 -28.99
N LEU A 188 -6.63 26.57 -29.14
CA LEU A 188 -5.70 26.96 -28.09
C LEU A 188 -5.72 28.48 -27.93
N ASP A 189 -5.76 28.96 -26.69
CA ASP A 189 -5.59 30.38 -26.39
C ASP A 189 -4.10 30.78 -26.41
N TYR A 190 -3.81 32.06 -26.13
CA TYR A 190 -2.41 32.55 -26.10
C TYR A 190 -1.55 31.95 -24.97
N GLU A 191 -2.16 31.33 -23.95
CA GLU A 191 -1.44 30.56 -22.91
C GLU A 191 -1.35 29.06 -23.24
N ALA A 192 -1.76 28.65 -24.45
CA ALA A 192 -1.89 27.26 -24.88
C ALA A 192 -2.84 26.42 -24.00
N ASN A 193 -3.83 27.04 -23.35
CA ASN A 193 -4.89 26.32 -22.66
C ASN A 193 -5.88 25.74 -23.68
N THR A 194 -6.17 24.46 -23.51
CA THR A 194 -7.25 23.76 -24.24
C THR A 194 -8.59 23.97 -23.55
N VAL A 195 -9.68 23.58 -24.23
CA VAL A 195 -11.02 23.53 -23.62
C VAL A 195 -11.06 22.68 -22.34
N PHE A 196 -10.24 21.62 -22.26
CA PHE A 196 -10.14 20.78 -21.07
C PHE A 196 -9.44 21.46 -19.90
N HIS A 197 -8.49 22.38 -20.13
CA HIS A 197 -7.87 23.15 -19.05
C HIS A 197 -8.88 24.06 -18.35
N TYR A 198 -9.79 24.67 -19.13
CA TYR A 198 -10.90 25.45 -18.56
C TYR A 198 -11.94 24.54 -17.89
N ALA A 199 -12.28 23.40 -18.50
CA ALA A 199 -13.25 22.46 -17.93
C ALA A 199 -12.77 21.83 -16.60
N ALA A 200 -11.45 21.64 -16.47
CA ALA A 200 -10.82 21.09 -15.28
C ALA A 200 -11.12 21.90 -14.00
N ALA A 201 -11.31 23.22 -14.12
CA ALA A 201 -11.60 24.11 -13.01
C ALA A 201 -13.11 24.29 -12.72
N THR A 202 -14.01 23.71 -13.55
CA THR A 202 -15.45 23.95 -13.47
C THR A 202 -16.23 22.73 -12.97
N SER A 203 -16.81 21.91 -13.86
CA SER A 203 -17.67 20.78 -13.50
C SER A 203 -17.38 19.49 -14.27
N LYS A 204 -17.69 18.36 -13.64
CA LYS A 204 -17.48 17.01 -14.21
C LYS A 204 -18.37 16.73 -15.42
N GLU A 205 -19.58 17.29 -15.45
CA GLU A 205 -20.56 17.08 -16.52
C GLU A 205 -20.07 17.70 -17.83
N ILE A 206 -19.37 18.84 -17.75
CA ILE A 206 -18.77 19.50 -18.92
C ILE A 206 -17.60 18.66 -19.46
N ILE A 207 -16.74 18.14 -18.58
CA ILE A 207 -15.64 17.26 -18.97
C ILE A 207 -16.18 16.01 -19.67
N GLN A 208 -17.26 15.41 -19.14
CA GLN A 208 -17.93 14.25 -19.75
C GLN A 208 -18.47 14.59 -21.15
N ALA A 209 -19.19 15.71 -21.28
CA ALA A 209 -19.71 16.16 -22.57
C ALA A 209 -18.59 16.39 -23.60
N LEU A 210 -17.46 17.00 -23.21
CA LEU A 210 -16.32 17.23 -24.11
C LEU A 210 -15.62 15.91 -24.47
N SER A 211 -15.40 15.03 -23.48
CA SER A 211 -14.72 13.74 -23.66
C SER A 211 -15.48 12.78 -24.55
N ALA A 212 -16.82 12.86 -24.58
CA ALA A 212 -17.66 12.06 -25.46
C ALA A 212 -17.44 12.37 -26.95
N LEU A 213 -17.00 13.59 -27.29
CA LEU A 213 -16.69 13.98 -28.67
C LEU A 213 -15.21 13.73 -29.02
N SER A 214 -14.28 14.12 -28.15
CA SER A 214 -12.83 13.97 -28.42
C SER A 214 -12.01 13.96 -27.15
N THR A 215 -11.00 13.09 -27.10
CA THR A 215 -10.06 12.94 -25.98
C THR A 215 -8.65 13.46 -26.28
N LYS A 216 -8.39 13.94 -27.51
CA LYS A 216 -7.04 14.29 -27.98
C LYS A 216 -6.34 15.37 -27.14
N CYS A 217 -7.11 16.30 -26.56
CA CYS A 217 -6.58 17.46 -25.85
C CYS A 217 -6.46 17.27 -24.32
N LEU A 218 -6.68 16.05 -23.82
CA LEU A 218 -6.66 15.73 -22.37
C LEU A 218 -5.25 15.75 -21.76
N ASN A 219 -4.23 15.45 -22.57
CA ASN A 219 -2.85 15.28 -22.13
C ASN A 219 -1.92 16.40 -22.62
N LEU A 220 -2.47 17.40 -23.32
CA LEU A 220 -1.72 18.56 -23.76
C LEU A 220 -1.33 19.42 -22.56
N ARG A 221 -0.13 19.99 -22.63
CA ARG A 221 0.39 20.91 -21.63
C ARG A 221 0.20 22.35 -22.08
N ASN A 222 -0.25 23.21 -21.18
CA ASN A 222 -0.26 24.66 -21.43
C ASN A 222 1.16 25.25 -21.33
N PHE A 223 1.32 26.57 -21.56
CA PHE A 223 2.62 27.24 -21.50
C PHE A 223 3.32 27.11 -20.14
N LYS A 224 2.56 26.90 -19.07
CA LYS A 224 3.05 26.66 -17.70
C LYS A 224 3.41 25.19 -17.44
N GLY A 225 3.26 24.30 -18.43
CA GLY A 225 3.57 22.88 -18.33
C GLY A 225 2.52 22.03 -17.63
N TYR A 226 1.35 22.58 -17.32
CA TYR A 226 0.24 21.88 -16.67
C TYR A 226 -0.65 21.19 -17.68
N THR A 227 -1.19 20.04 -17.31
CA THR A 227 -2.25 19.34 -18.06
C THR A 227 -3.61 19.76 -17.48
N PRO A 228 -4.72 19.47 -18.17
CA PRO A 228 -6.05 19.56 -17.59
C PRO A 228 -6.16 18.83 -16.25
N LEU A 229 -5.52 17.67 -16.09
CA LEU A 229 -5.50 16.93 -14.84
C LEU A 229 -4.83 17.74 -13.73
N HIS A 230 -3.66 18.34 -14.00
CA HIS A 230 -3.00 19.25 -13.05
C HIS A 230 -3.84 20.47 -12.69
N MET A 231 -4.56 21.06 -13.65
CA MET A 231 -5.45 22.20 -13.39
C MET A 231 -6.62 21.82 -12.48
N ALA A 232 -7.20 20.63 -12.66
CA ALA A 232 -8.26 20.11 -11.78
C ALA A 232 -7.72 19.85 -10.37
N CYS A 233 -6.47 19.39 -10.28
CA CYS A 233 -5.75 19.24 -9.02
C CYS A 233 -5.51 20.58 -8.32
N LEU A 234 -5.03 21.59 -9.05
CA LEU A 234 -4.75 22.92 -8.52
C LEU A 234 -6.02 23.66 -8.08
N ALA A 235 -7.14 23.43 -8.78
CA ALA A 235 -8.44 24.01 -8.47
C ALA A 235 -9.20 23.30 -7.32
N ASP A 236 -8.62 22.25 -6.72
CA ASP A 236 -9.21 21.49 -5.61
C ASP A 236 -10.56 20.83 -5.98
N LYS A 237 -10.68 20.30 -7.20
CA LYS A 237 -11.92 19.69 -7.74
C LYS A 237 -11.79 18.17 -7.96
N PRO A 238 -12.01 17.33 -6.92
CA PRO A 238 -11.84 15.88 -7.04
C PRO A 238 -12.79 15.22 -8.03
N ASP A 239 -13.99 15.77 -8.21
CA ASP A 239 -14.97 15.27 -9.18
C ASP A 239 -14.53 15.46 -10.63
N CYS A 240 -13.84 16.57 -10.91
CA CYS A 240 -13.28 16.89 -12.22
C CYS A 240 -12.04 16.02 -12.50
N VAL A 241 -11.22 15.76 -11.49
CA VAL A 241 -10.08 14.82 -11.55
C VAL A 241 -10.59 13.43 -11.93
N LYS A 242 -11.61 12.92 -11.23
CA LYS A 242 -12.25 11.64 -11.56
C LYS A 242 -12.76 11.61 -13.00
N ALA A 243 -13.40 12.69 -13.45
CA ALA A 243 -13.94 12.76 -14.80
C ALA A 243 -12.84 12.78 -15.88
N LEU A 244 -11.74 13.51 -15.66
CA LEU A 244 -10.59 13.53 -16.56
C LEU A 244 -9.89 12.18 -16.60
N LEU A 245 -9.73 11.53 -15.44
CA LEU A 245 -9.18 10.18 -15.38
C LEU A 245 -10.06 9.21 -16.15
N ARG A 246 -11.40 9.25 -15.94
CA ARG A 246 -12.40 8.48 -16.72
C ARG A 246 -12.40 8.78 -18.22
N ALA A 247 -11.93 9.95 -18.62
CA ALA A 247 -11.79 10.31 -20.02
C ALA A 247 -10.47 9.80 -20.65
N GLY A 248 -9.58 9.19 -19.86
CA GLY A 248 -8.28 8.70 -20.31
C GLY A 248 -7.12 9.69 -20.13
N ALA A 249 -7.25 10.66 -19.20
CA ALA A 249 -6.13 11.55 -18.87
C ALA A 249 -4.98 10.76 -18.22
N ASP A 250 -3.76 10.98 -18.73
CA ASP A 250 -2.56 10.29 -18.26
C ASP A 250 -2.07 10.87 -16.93
N VAL A 251 -1.86 9.95 -16.00
CA VAL A 251 -1.47 10.19 -14.62
C VAL A 251 0.04 10.25 -14.39
N ASN A 252 0.81 9.75 -15.36
CA ASN A 252 2.26 9.70 -15.29
C ASN A 252 2.91 10.93 -15.94
N ILE A 253 2.11 11.81 -16.54
CA ILE A 253 2.59 13.09 -17.06
C ILE A 253 2.85 14.00 -15.86
N ALA A 254 4.11 14.14 -15.46
CA ALA A 254 4.51 15.18 -14.52
C ALA A 254 4.30 16.57 -15.12
N ALA A 255 4.02 17.59 -14.28
CA ALA A 255 4.07 18.97 -14.73
C ALA A 255 5.54 19.35 -14.96
N THR A 256 5.88 19.77 -16.18
CA THR A 256 7.25 20.20 -16.52
C THR A 256 7.41 21.69 -16.23
N GLU A 257 8.49 22.11 -15.57
CA GLU A 257 9.11 23.37 -15.96
C GLU A 257 9.61 23.22 -17.41
N ALA A 258 9.43 24.25 -18.23
CA ALA A 258 9.75 24.23 -19.65
C ALA A 258 11.10 23.53 -19.90
N THR A 259 11.08 22.49 -20.75
CA THR A 259 12.17 21.59 -21.19
C THR A 259 12.31 20.24 -20.48
N SER A 260 11.63 19.19 -21.01
CA SER A 260 12.29 17.98 -21.54
C SER A 260 11.30 16.84 -21.84
N SER A 261 11.23 16.53 -23.13
CA SER A 261 10.88 15.31 -23.89
C SER A 261 9.60 14.47 -23.68
N PRO A 262 9.05 13.94 -24.80
CA PRO A 262 7.90 13.06 -24.88
C PRO A 262 8.29 11.58 -25.01
N ASN A 263 7.47 10.71 -24.43
CA ASN A 263 7.13 9.34 -24.86
C ASN A 263 6.71 8.59 -23.62
N ASN A 264 5.40 8.44 -23.42
CA ASN A 264 4.80 7.29 -22.74
C ASN A 264 3.29 7.37 -22.94
N THR A 265 2.73 6.38 -23.62
CA THR A 265 1.30 6.06 -23.59
C THR A 265 1.10 4.97 -22.53
N PRO A 266 0.26 5.21 -21.51
CA PRO A 266 -0.31 4.13 -20.71
C PRO A 266 -1.85 4.12 -20.72
N PRO A 267 -2.47 2.97 -20.39
CA PRO A 267 -3.82 2.60 -20.82
C PRO A 267 -4.92 2.92 -19.79
N GLY A 268 -6.16 2.96 -20.28
CA GLY A 268 -7.37 3.40 -19.58
C GLY A 268 -7.92 2.50 -18.46
N TYR A 269 -7.08 1.86 -17.64
CA TYR A 269 -7.54 0.92 -16.60
C TYR A 269 -7.69 1.54 -15.18
N VAL A 270 -7.06 2.68 -14.92
CA VAL A 270 -7.27 3.46 -13.66
C VAL A 270 -8.72 3.97 -13.55
N ILE A 271 -9.41 4.04 -14.68
CA ILE A 271 -10.81 4.47 -14.85
C ILE A 271 -11.78 3.56 -14.11
N ASP A 272 -11.62 2.25 -14.27
CA ASP A 272 -12.56 1.25 -13.75
C ASP A 272 -12.44 1.17 -12.21
N PHE A 273 -11.23 1.26 -11.67
CA PHE A 273 -11.01 1.19 -10.22
C PHE A 273 -11.47 2.45 -9.46
N LEU A 274 -11.35 3.64 -10.06
CA LEU A 274 -11.86 4.89 -9.48
C LEU A 274 -13.38 5.05 -9.59
N GLN A 275 -14.04 4.27 -10.44
CA GLN A 275 -15.51 4.18 -10.43
C GLN A 275 -16.02 3.49 -9.16
N ASP A 276 -15.33 2.45 -8.69
CA ASP A 276 -15.76 1.66 -7.54
C ASP A 276 -15.43 2.29 -6.18
N HIS A 277 -14.44 3.20 -6.10
CA HIS A 277 -13.95 3.75 -4.83
C HIS A 277 -13.75 5.28 -4.83
N PRO A 278 -14.83 6.08 -4.89
CA PRO A 278 -14.76 7.54 -5.09
C PRO A 278 -14.11 8.36 -3.96
N ASN A 279 -13.79 7.77 -2.81
CA ASN A 279 -13.40 8.51 -1.59
C ASN A 279 -11.98 8.22 -1.08
N LYS A 280 -11.07 7.72 -1.93
CA LYS A 280 -9.72 7.29 -1.49
C LYS A 280 -8.56 8.21 -1.92
N LEU A 281 -8.84 9.36 -2.54
CA LEU A 281 -7.87 10.40 -2.91
C LEU A 281 -8.16 11.69 -2.13
N TYR A 282 -7.13 12.29 -1.51
CA TYR A 282 -7.29 13.49 -0.68
C TYR A 282 -6.86 14.76 -1.41
N ALA A 283 -7.74 15.77 -1.37
CA ALA A 283 -7.60 17.00 -2.13
C ALA A 283 -6.41 17.88 -1.66
N GLN A 284 -6.07 17.82 -0.37
CA GLN A 284 -4.94 18.54 0.21
C GLN A 284 -3.56 18.09 -0.33
N ASP A 285 -3.44 16.82 -0.75
CA ASP A 285 -2.18 16.26 -1.26
C ASP A 285 -1.90 16.67 -2.71
N MET A 286 -2.92 17.20 -3.40
CA MET A 286 -2.88 17.60 -4.80
C MET A 286 -2.14 18.93 -5.01
N LYS A 287 -1.97 19.73 -3.94
CA LYS A 287 -1.28 21.03 -3.97
C LYS A 287 0.21 20.93 -4.33
N PHE A 288 0.85 19.79 -4.06
CA PHE A 288 2.29 19.57 -4.26
C PHE A 288 2.60 18.73 -5.53
N GLY A 289 1.58 18.49 -6.37
CA GLY A 289 1.72 17.65 -7.57
C GLY A 289 2.00 16.18 -7.28
N GLY A 290 2.42 15.44 -8.32
CA GLY A 290 2.80 14.03 -8.23
C GLY A 290 1.86 13.09 -9.00
N THR A 291 2.21 11.80 -9.01
CA THR A 291 1.36 10.73 -9.55
C THR A 291 0.22 10.40 -8.57
N PRO A 292 -0.88 9.75 -8.99
CA PRO A 292 -1.96 9.31 -8.11
C PRO A 292 -1.51 8.47 -6.90
N LEU A 293 -0.37 7.79 -7.03
CA LEU A 293 0.25 7.07 -5.93
C LEU A 293 0.58 7.98 -4.74
N HIS A 294 1.03 9.21 -4.99
CA HIS A 294 1.30 10.22 -3.95
C HIS A 294 0.06 10.63 -3.16
N TRP A 295 -1.12 10.50 -3.76
CA TRP A 295 -2.40 10.93 -3.18
C TRP A 295 -3.22 9.76 -2.62
N SER A 296 -2.69 8.56 -2.69
CA SER A 296 -3.34 7.34 -2.22
C SER A 296 -3.47 7.31 -0.68
N CYS A 297 -4.58 6.75 -0.19
CA CYS A 297 -4.88 6.76 1.24
C CYS A 297 -5.19 5.38 1.82
N SER A 298 -5.24 4.36 0.97
CA SER A 298 -5.49 3.00 1.39
C SER A 298 -4.52 2.05 0.72
N ARG A 299 -4.17 0.99 1.46
CA ARG A 299 -3.32 -0.10 0.98
C ARG A 299 -3.89 -0.73 -0.29
N GLU A 300 -5.22 -0.88 -0.40
CA GLU A 300 -5.82 -1.50 -1.59
C GLU A 300 -5.57 -0.66 -2.84
N VAL A 301 -5.67 0.68 -2.73
CA VAL A 301 -5.39 1.59 -3.85
C VAL A 301 -3.92 1.52 -4.25
N ILE A 302 -3.01 1.49 -3.28
CA ILE A 302 -1.58 1.34 -3.56
C ILE A 302 -1.31 0.02 -4.27
N ASN A 303 -1.80 -1.09 -3.72
CA ASN A 303 -1.60 -2.42 -4.30
C ASN A 303 -2.13 -2.49 -5.72
N THR A 304 -3.34 -1.98 -5.99
CA THR A 304 -3.88 -1.99 -7.35
C THR A 304 -3.11 -1.09 -8.30
N LEU A 305 -2.76 0.13 -7.89
CA LEU A 305 -1.94 1.03 -8.72
C LEU A 305 -0.59 0.40 -9.08
N VAL A 306 0.05 -0.28 -8.12
CA VAL A 306 1.33 -0.98 -8.34
C VAL A 306 1.16 -2.23 -9.21
N ASP A 307 0.13 -3.05 -8.96
CA ASP A 307 -0.20 -4.20 -9.81
C ASP A 307 -0.49 -3.78 -11.27
N MET A 308 -0.97 -2.56 -11.46
CA MET A 308 -1.20 -1.94 -12.77
C MET A 308 0.06 -1.27 -13.38
N GLY A 309 1.22 -1.42 -12.75
CA GLY A 309 2.50 -0.90 -13.27
C GLY A 309 2.75 0.58 -13.03
N CYS A 310 2.12 1.20 -12.03
CA CYS A 310 2.47 2.55 -11.59
C CYS A 310 3.92 2.59 -11.07
N ASP A 311 4.71 3.57 -11.54
CA ASP A 311 6.08 3.75 -11.05
C ASP A 311 6.07 4.22 -9.59
N ILE A 312 6.54 3.34 -8.71
CA ILE A 312 6.55 3.50 -7.25
C ILE A 312 7.45 4.67 -6.82
N ASP A 313 8.55 4.89 -7.54
CA ASP A 313 9.60 5.84 -7.17
C ASP A 313 9.46 7.19 -7.90
N SER A 314 8.30 7.43 -8.53
CA SER A 314 7.96 8.73 -9.12
C SER A 314 8.12 9.87 -8.11
N LEU A 315 8.58 11.04 -8.56
CA LEU A 315 8.81 12.21 -7.71
C LEU A 315 7.74 13.29 -7.93
N ASN A 316 7.32 13.95 -6.85
CA ASN A 316 6.50 15.16 -6.90
C ASN A 316 7.36 16.45 -6.99
N PHE A 317 6.74 17.64 -6.88
CA PHE A 317 7.45 18.93 -7.01
C PHE A 317 8.51 19.20 -5.93
N ASP A 318 8.39 18.57 -4.76
CA ASP A 318 9.38 18.64 -3.68
C ASP A 318 10.49 17.57 -3.83
N LYS A 319 10.58 16.90 -4.98
CA LYS A 319 11.40 15.71 -5.21
C LYS A 319 11.10 14.59 -4.20
N ARG A 320 9.87 14.51 -3.70
CA ARG A 320 9.43 13.46 -2.77
C ARG A 320 8.77 12.33 -3.53
N THR A 321 9.09 11.10 -3.15
CA THR A 321 8.34 9.91 -3.60
C THR A 321 7.02 9.76 -2.84
N ALA A 322 6.13 8.89 -3.30
CA ALA A 322 4.92 8.53 -2.57
C ALA A 322 5.23 8.04 -1.14
N LEU A 323 6.34 7.31 -0.95
CA LEU A 323 6.80 6.87 0.36
C LEU A 323 7.07 8.04 1.32
N HIS A 324 7.74 9.10 0.87
CA HIS A 324 7.95 10.30 1.69
C HIS A 324 6.63 10.94 2.13
N VAL A 325 5.66 11.04 1.22
CA VAL A 325 4.34 11.61 1.52
C VAL A 325 3.62 10.75 2.56
N MET A 326 3.61 9.42 2.42
CA MET A 326 2.97 8.53 3.39
C MET A 326 3.62 8.59 4.78
N VAL A 327 4.95 8.76 4.83
CA VAL A 327 5.69 8.97 6.09
C VAL A 327 5.26 10.26 6.78
N LEU A 328 5.22 11.39 6.04
CA LEU A 328 4.79 12.70 6.58
C LEU A 328 3.34 12.69 7.06
N ARG A 329 2.52 11.76 6.54
CA ARG A 329 1.11 11.57 6.94
C ARG A 329 0.93 10.53 8.05
N HIS A 330 2.01 9.94 8.56
CA HIS A 330 1.97 8.88 9.59
C HIS A 330 1.13 7.64 9.19
N ARG A 331 1.04 7.32 7.90
CA ARG A 331 0.21 6.21 7.40
C ARG A 331 1.02 4.92 7.30
N LEU A 332 1.19 4.23 8.44
CA LEU A 332 1.98 2.98 8.52
C LEU A 332 1.53 1.94 7.46
N ASP A 333 0.23 1.71 7.33
CA ASP A 333 -0.31 0.74 6.38
C ASP A 333 0.10 1.02 4.92
N CYS A 334 0.08 2.31 4.54
CA CYS A 334 0.48 2.74 3.20
C CYS A 334 2.00 2.64 3.02
N VAL A 335 2.77 2.97 4.06
CA VAL A 335 4.24 2.81 4.09
C VAL A 335 4.63 1.36 3.90
N VAL A 336 4.04 0.43 4.67
CA VAL A 336 4.31 -1.00 4.56
C VAL A 336 3.86 -1.56 3.21
N ALA A 337 2.72 -1.10 2.67
CA ALA A 337 2.27 -1.50 1.33
C ALA A 337 3.24 -1.08 0.22
N LEU A 338 3.79 0.14 0.27
CA LEU A 338 4.79 0.60 -0.70
C LEU A 338 6.10 -0.19 -0.55
N LEU A 339 6.58 -0.38 0.67
CA LEU A 339 7.84 -1.08 0.95
C LEU A 339 7.77 -2.59 0.61
N SER A 340 6.63 -3.25 0.85
CA SER A 340 6.43 -4.66 0.49
C SER A 340 6.36 -4.89 -1.02
N ARG A 341 6.11 -3.82 -1.79
CA ARG A 341 6.15 -3.80 -3.25
C ARG A 341 7.48 -3.30 -3.82
N GLY A 342 8.49 -3.09 -2.98
CA GLY A 342 9.84 -2.73 -3.40
C GLY A 342 10.14 -1.24 -3.52
N ALA A 343 9.32 -0.36 -2.91
CA ALA A 343 9.63 1.08 -2.87
C ALA A 343 11.02 1.36 -2.28
N ARG A 344 11.78 2.27 -2.91
CA ARG A 344 13.13 2.60 -2.43
C ARG A 344 13.09 3.54 -1.24
N ALA A 345 13.63 3.08 -0.11
CA ALA A 345 13.73 3.86 1.12
C ALA A 345 14.96 4.79 1.20
N ASP A 346 15.85 4.75 0.20
CA ASP A 346 17.12 5.51 0.19
C ASP A 346 17.10 6.75 -0.72
N LEU A 347 15.96 7.07 -1.32
CA LEU A 347 15.80 8.27 -2.15
C LEU A 347 15.65 9.49 -1.24
N GLY A 348 16.38 10.57 -1.53
CA GLY A 348 16.30 11.83 -0.78
C GLY A 348 15.37 12.84 -1.44
N ASP A 349 14.66 13.63 -0.63
CA ASP A 349 13.87 14.78 -1.09
C ASP A 349 14.76 15.97 -1.51
N LYS A 350 14.15 17.15 -1.76
CA LYS A 350 14.88 18.38 -2.12
C LYS A 350 16.00 18.77 -1.14
N GLU A 351 15.86 18.41 0.14
CA GLU A 351 16.85 18.67 1.20
C GLU A 351 17.81 17.47 1.39
N GLY A 352 17.69 16.43 0.56
CA GLY A 352 18.42 15.18 0.70
C GLY A 352 17.90 14.31 1.85
N ASN A 353 16.74 14.63 2.43
CA ASN A 353 16.16 13.83 3.51
C ASN A 353 15.53 12.57 2.92
N THR A 354 15.99 11.40 3.34
CA THR A 354 15.30 10.14 3.03
C THR A 354 14.00 10.00 3.84
N PRO A 355 13.09 9.08 3.50
CA PRO A 355 11.91 8.79 4.30
C PRO A 355 12.25 8.50 5.77
N LEU A 356 13.42 7.90 6.05
CA LEU A 356 13.88 7.63 7.41
C LEU A 356 14.26 8.91 8.18
N HIS A 357 14.84 9.91 7.51
CA HIS A 357 15.09 11.23 8.12
C HIS A 357 13.78 11.91 8.51
N LEU A 358 12.79 11.90 7.61
CA LEU A 358 11.48 12.48 7.86
C LEU A 358 10.77 11.75 9.01
N ALA A 359 10.75 10.41 8.99
CA ALA A 359 10.14 9.60 10.05
C ALA A 359 10.79 9.85 11.43
N ALA A 360 12.12 10.00 11.46
CA ALA A 360 12.85 10.31 12.68
C ALA A 360 12.52 11.71 13.23
N ARG A 361 12.38 12.71 12.34
CA ARG A 361 11.99 14.08 12.69
C ARG A 361 10.57 14.16 13.24
N GLU A 362 9.63 13.49 12.59
CA GLU A 362 8.23 13.46 13.01
C GLU A 362 7.97 12.58 14.25
N GLY A 363 8.96 11.77 14.67
CA GLY A 363 8.91 11.01 15.93
C GLY A 363 8.03 9.74 15.90
N ASN A 364 7.60 9.28 14.72
CA ASN A 364 6.73 8.10 14.60
C ASN A 364 7.55 6.81 14.66
N THR A 365 7.53 6.14 15.83
CA THR A 365 8.32 4.93 16.07
C THR A 365 7.95 3.76 15.15
N ALA A 366 6.66 3.55 14.86
CA ALA A 366 6.22 2.43 14.04
C ALA A 366 6.67 2.57 12.58
N VAL A 367 6.57 3.78 12.03
CA VAL A 367 7.06 4.08 10.67
C VAL A 367 8.58 3.98 10.59
N VAL A 368 9.30 4.43 11.62
CA VAL A 368 10.77 4.26 11.69
C VAL A 368 11.14 2.78 11.73
N GLN A 369 10.50 1.98 12.59
CA GLN A 369 10.73 0.52 12.64
C GLN A 369 10.45 -0.13 11.28
N ALA A 370 9.37 0.25 10.60
CA ALA A 370 9.05 -0.28 9.27
C ALA A 370 10.18 0.00 8.27
N LEU A 371 10.61 1.26 8.16
CA LEU A 371 11.70 1.64 7.25
C LEU A 371 13.00 0.88 7.54
N ILE A 372 13.33 0.68 8.82
CA ILE A 372 14.52 -0.08 9.25
C ILE A 372 14.43 -1.55 8.81
N VAL A 373 13.29 -2.19 9.07
CA VAL A 373 13.04 -3.60 8.73
C VAL A 373 13.13 -3.83 7.22
N PHE A 374 12.57 -2.92 6.43
CA PHE A 374 12.67 -2.98 4.96
C PHE A 374 14.05 -2.56 4.41
N GLY A 375 15.01 -2.27 5.29
CA GLY A 375 16.42 -2.12 4.93
C GLY A 375 16.87 -0.71 4.58
N ALA A 376 16.17 0.33 5.05
CA ALA A 376 16.61 1.71 4.88
C ALA A 376 18.02 1.93 5.48
N ASP A 377 18.86 2.69 4.77
CA ASP A 377 20.22 2.99 5.23
C ASP A 377 20.23 3.94 6.43
N LEU A 378 20.77 3.45 7.55
CA LEU A 378 20.92 4.19 8.81
C LEU A 378 22.05 5.24 8.76
N SER A 379 22.94 5.14 7.78
CA SER A 379 24.14 5.97 7.63
C SER A 379 24.03 7.04 6.54
N TYR A 380 22.89 7.09 5.84
CA TYR A 380 22.65 8.06 4.78
C TYR A 380 22.73 9.48 5.33
N ARG A 381 23.31 10.40 4.56
CA ARG A 381 23.49 11.81 4.93
C ARG A 381 22.65 12.70 4.03
N ASN A 382 21.85 13.58 4.63
CA ASN A 382 21.13 14.61 3.89
C ASN A 382 22.08 15.76 3.46
N ASN A 383 21.55 16.81 2.83
CA ASN A 383 22.34 17.93 2.33
C ASN A 383 23.07 18.72 3.44
N THR A 384 22.62 18.62 4.69
CA THR A 384 23.30 19.23 5.86
C THR A 384 24.33 18.31 6.51
N GLY A 385 24.52 17.10 5.96
CA GLY A 385 25.42 16.09 6.52
C GLY A 385 24.84 15.33 7.71
N ALA A 386 23.59 15.59 8.09
CA ALA A 386 22.88 14.92 9.16
C ALA A 386 22.44 13.51 8.74
N MET A 387 22.56 12.56 9.67
CA MET A 387 22.05 11.19 9.53
C MET A 387 20.68 11.07 10.22
N PRO A 388 19.87 10.01 9.98
CA PRO A 388 18.54 9.90 10.57
C PRO A 388 18.53 9.99 12.10
N ARG A 389 19.56 9.45 12.77
CA ARG A 389 19.75 9.56 14.23
C ARG A 389 19.88 11.01 14.71
N HIS A 390 20.41 11.92 13.90
CA HIS A 390 20.52 13.35 14.20
C HIS A 390 19.17 14.06 14.15
N CYS A 391 18.27 13.61 13.28
CA CYS A 391 16.96 14.21 13.10
C CYS A 391 15.96 13.85 14.21
N VAL A 392 16.29 12.93 15.12
CA VAL A 392 15.42 12.55 16.25
C VAL A 392 15.18 13.75 17.15
N ASN A 393 13.90 14.12 17.35
CA ASN A 393 13.53 15.26 18.17
C ASN A 393 13.93 15.06 19.66
N THR A 394 14.29 16.15 20.34
CA THR A 394 14.68 16.12 21.76
C THR A 394 13.53 15.62 22.63
N GLY A 395 13.76 14.59 23.45
CA GLY A 395 12.76 13.99 24.34
C GLY A 395 12.13 12.68 23.85
N ASN A 396 12.42 12.23 22.63
CA ASN A 396 11.98 10.92 22.15
C ASN A 396 13.04 9.83 22.39
N ASP A 397 13.28 9.53 23.66
CA ASP A 397 14.33 8.59 24.10
C ASP A 397 14.10 7.16 23.61
N LYS A 398 12.82 6.78 23.45
CA LYS A 398 12.43 5.48 22.87
C LYS A 398 12.89 5.38 21.42
N LEU A 399 12.67 6.41 20.62
CA LEU A 399 13.08 6.43 19.21
C LEU A 399 14.60 6.44 19.05
N LEU A 400 15.31 7.17 19.91
CA LEU A 400 16.77 7.15 19.94
C LEU A 400 17.30 5.74 20.25
N TYR A 401 16.68 5.04 21.21
CA TYR A 401 17.01 3.65 21.52
C TYR A 401 16.71 2.71 20.34
N ILE A 402 15.57 2.88 19.67
CA ILE A 402 15.18 2.07 18.50
C ILE A 402 16.26 2.10 17.42
N LEU A 403 16.79 3.28 17.12
CA LEU A 403 17.88 3.46 16.15
C LEU A 403 19.21 2.93 16.67
N HIS A 404 19.52 3.13 17.95
CA HIS A 404 20.75 2.61 18.56
C HIS A 404 20.81 1.07 18.55
N ALA A 405 19.71 0.40 18.91
CA ALA A 405 19.65 -1.04 19.07
C ALA A 405 19.98 -1.80 17.77
N VAL A 406 19.65 -1.20 16.61
CA VAL A 406 19.95 -1.74 15.27
C VAL A 406 21.29 -1.24 14.69
N GLY A 407 22.07 -0.50 15.47
CA GLY A 407 23.42 -0.07 15.08
C GLY A 407 23.51 1.26 14.32
N ALA A 408 22.53 2.17 14.46
CA ALA A 408 22.60 3.46 13.78
C ALA A 408 23.82 4.28 14.26
N PRO A 409 24.71 4.72 13.34
CA PRO A 409 25.94 5.41 13.70
C PRO A 409 25.67 6.76 14.37
N ARG A 410 26.57 7.14 15.29
CA ARG A 410 26.59 8.48 15.91
C ARG A 410 27.21 9.49 14.96
N CYS A 411 26.83 10.76 15.12
CA CYS A 411 27.41 11.83 14.31
C CYS A 411 28.91 11.96 14.52
N PRO A 412 29.67 12.35 13.47
CA PRO A 412 31.09 12.66 13.60
C PRO A 412 31.29 13.89 14.50
N LYS A 413 32.51 14.08 15.02
CA LYS A 413 32.79 15.11 16.04
C LYS A 413 32.61 16.54 15.53
N GLU A 414 32.70 16.73 14.22
CA GLU A 414 32.61 18.03 13.55
C GLU A 414 31.16 18.51 13.35
N MET A 415 30.16 17.65 13.56
CA MET A 415 28.75 17.97 13.34
C MET A 415 28.19 18.87 14.44
N GLN A 416 27.71 20.06 14.06
CA GLN A 416 27.08 21.01 14.99
C GLN A 416 25.59 20.72 15.18
N GLY A 417 25.02 21.14 16.32
CA GLY A 417 23.58 20.99 16.60
C GLY A 417 23.13 19.56 16.94
N CYS A 418 24.03 18.70 17.44
CA CYS A 418 23.65 17.33 17.82
C CYS A 418 22.80 17.28 19.08
N ASN A 419 21.70 16.53 19.02
CA ASN A 419 20.88 16.22 20.20
C ASN A 419 21.61 15.26 21.16
N PRO A 420 21.23 15.24 22.47
CA PRO A 420 21.81 14.33 23.45
C PRO A 420 21.75 12.87 22.99
N GLY A 421 22.87 12.16 23.14
CA GLY A 421 22.99 10.80 22.64
C GLY A 421 23.11 10.65 21.12
N CYS A 422 23.14 11.73 20.32
CA CYS A 422 23.56 11.67 18.92
C CYS A 422 25.03 12.09 18.74
N SER A 423 25.52 12.97 19.61
CA SER A 423 26.90 13.46 19.58
C SER A 423 27.90 12.29 19.76
N GLY A 424 29.03 12.38 19.05
CA GLY A 424 30.16 11.46 19.24
C GLY A 424 30.92 11.70 20.55
N MET A 425 30.65 12.82 21.24
CA MET A 425 31.30 13.20 22.51
C MET A 425 30.60 12.57 23.73
N GLU A 426 29.27 12.48 23.73
CA GLU A 426 28.49 11.85 24.80
C GLU A 426 28.25 10.36 24.51
N ARG A 427 29.14 9.48 24.98
CA ARG A 427 29.04 8.04 24.70
C ARG A 427 28.06 7.27 25.60
N GLU A 428 27.51 7.91 26.62
CA GLU A 428 26.79 7.22 27.70
C GLU A 428 25.29 7.07 27.41
N PHE A 429 24.66 8.09 26.82
CA PHE A 429 23.22 8.07 26.58
C PHE A 429 22.87 7.52 25.20
N ASN A 430 22.07 6.45 25.15
CA ASN A 430 21.59 5.80 23.92
C ASN A 430 20.06 5.75 23.83
N GLY A 431 19.35 6.57 24.63
CA GLY A 431 17.91 6.43 24.83
C GLY A 431 17.56 5.42 25.92
N ILE A 432 16.27 5.29 26.21
CA ILE A 432 15.74 4.41 27.25
C ILE A 432 15.25 3.12 26.60
N PRO A 433 15.80 1.94 26.97
CA PRO A 433 15.32 0.67 26.46
C PRO A 433 13.87 0.40 26.89
N PRO A 434 13.07 -0.29 26.06
CA PRO A 434 11.78 -0.82 26.50
C PRO A 434 11.97 -1.83 27.64
N ALA A 435 10.93 -2.03 28.43
CA ALA A 435 10.95 -3.00 29.52
C ALA A 435 11.30 -4.40 28.98
N THR A 436 12.25 -5.08 29.62
CA THR A 436 12.64 -6.43 29.22
C THR A 436 11.50 -7.41 29.51
N PRO A 437 11.06 -8.21 28.53
CA PRO A 437 9.99 -9.18 28.76
C PRO A 437 10.43 -10.25 29.76
N PRO A 438 9.50 -10.81 30.55
CA PRO A 438 9.80 -11.90 31.46
C PRO A 438 10.25 -13.14 30.67
N SER A 439 11.42 -13.68 31.02
CA SER A 439 12.06 -14.83 30.35
C SER A 439 12.51 -15.90 31.35
N ALA A 440 12.61 -17.15 30.90
CA ALA A 440 12.97 -18.28 31.76
C ALA A 440 14.46 -18.20 32.08
N SER A 441 14.80 -17.82 33.31
CA SER A 441 16.17 -17.53 33.73
C SER A 441 17.12 -18.75 33.87
N THR A 442 16.66 -19.99 33.69
CA THR A 442 17.28 -21.12 34.40
C THR A 442 18.24 -22.03 33.61
N ARG A 443 18.77 -21.64 32.44
CA ARG A 443 19.83 -22.45 31.79
C ARG A 443 20.92 -21.73 31.00
N ALA A 444 20.88 -20.39 30.93
CA ALA A 444 21.78 -19.59 30.09
C ALA A 444 23.27 -19.89 30.34
N ILE A 445 23.67 -20.13 31.59
CA ILE A 445 25.06 -20.45 31.96
C ILE A 445 25.49 -21.82 31.41
N ILE A 446 24.65 -22.84 31.53
CA ILE A 446 24.94 -24.19 31.02
C ILE A 446 25.00 -24.15 29.49
N ASP A 447 24.12 -23.38 28.86
CA ASP A 447 24.11 -23.20 27.41
C ASP A 447 25.38 -22.52 26.89
N GLN A 448 25.87 -21.50 27.61
CA GLN A 448 27.17 -20.89 27.34
C GLN A 448 28.31 -21.91 27.51
N MET A 449 28.32 -22.71 28.59
CA MET A 449 29.34 -23.74 28.83
C MET A 449 29.36 -24.83 27.75
N LEU A 450 28.18 -25.30 27.30
CA LEU A 450 28.05 -26.27 26.22
C LEU A 450 28.52 -25.69 24.88
N THR A 451 28.21 -24.42 24.64
CA THR A 451 28.63 -23.68 23.44
C THR A 451 30.16 -23.55 23.39
N VAL A 452 30.78 -23.12 24.49
CA VAL A 452 32.25 -23.04 24.62
C VAL A 452 32.92 -24.42 24.48
N SER A 453 32.30 -25.47 25.04
CA SER A 453 32.80 -26.85 24.90
C SER A 453 32.75 -27.32 23.45
N GLY A 454 31.63 -27.06 22.74
CA GLY A 454 31.50 -27.34 21.31
C GLY A 454 32.51 -26.58 20.45
N MET A 455 32.80 -25.31 20.79
CA MET A 455 33.84 -24.51 20.12
C MET A 455 35.25 -25.09 20.32
N GLY A 456 35.55 -25.62 21.51
CA GLY A 456 36.81 -26.32 21.78
C GLY A 456 37.01 -27.55 20.89
N VAL A 457 35.95 -28.33 20.67
CA VAL A 457 35.98 -29.51 19.78
C VAL A 457 36.10 -29.08 18.31
N ALA A 458 35.37 -28.06 17.88
CA ALA A 458 35.49 -27.49 16.53
C ALA A 458 36.92 -26.95 16.26
N GLN A 459 37.58 -26.34 17.26
CA GLN A 459 38.99 -25.95 17.15
C GLN A 459 39.96 -27.14 17.10
N SER A 460 39.65 -28.26 17.74
CA SER A 460 40.44 -29.49 17.64
C SER A 460 40.29 -30.13 16.26
N ALA A 461 39.07 -30.16 15.70
CA ALA A 461 38.80 -30.59 14.33
C ALA A 461 39.47 -29.69 13.27
N LYS A 462 39.66 -28.39 13.56
CA LYS A 462 40.47 -27.47 12.70
C LYS A 462 41.92 -27.93 12.52
N LYS A 463 42.51 -28.72 13.43
CA LYS A 463 43.91 -29.17 13.30
C LYS A 463 44.08 -30.38 12.38
N THR A 464 43.02 -31.13 12.07
CA THR A 464 43.14 -32.38 11.32
C THR A 464 42.80 -32.25 9.83
N GLY A 465 42.28 -31.09 9.38
CA GLY A 465 42.04 -30.77 7.96
C GLY A 465 41.12 -31.76 7.23
N ARG A 466 40.31 -32.52 7.96
CA ARG A 466 39.81 -33.83 7.49
C ARG A 466 38.36 -33.90 7.04
N ILE A 467 37.58 -32.81 7.08
CA ILE A 467 36.15 -32.88 6.74
C ILE A 467 35.74 -31.66 5.91
N LYS A 468 35.37 -31.90 4.65
CA LYS A 468 34.74 -30.93 3.74
C LYS A 468 33.24 -31.22 3.68
N GLY A 469 32.42 -30.17 3.75
CA GLY A 469 30.96 -30.25 3.64
C GLY A 469 30.25 -30.74 4.91
N GLY A 470 28.94 -30.98 4.83
CA GLY A 470 28.11 -31.43 5.96
C GLY A 470 27.52 -30.29 6.81
N ARG A 471 27.36 -29.10 6.25
CA ARG A 471 26.77 -27.94 6.93
C ARG A 471 25.25 -28.01 6.79
N LEU A 472 24.55 -28.09 7.93
CA LEU A 472 23.10 -28.21 8.01
C LEU A 472 22.46 -26.92 8.53
N LEU A 473 21.46 -26.42 7.80
CA LEU A 473 20.54 -25.37 8.23
C LEU A 473 19.16 -25.95 8.52
N CYS A 474 18.61 -25.68 9.71
CA CYS A 474 17.29 -26.11 10.13
C CYS A 474 16.39 -24.90 10.39
N LEU A 475 15.22 -24.87 9.75
CA LEU A 475 14.25 -23.78 9.83
C LEU A 475 12.96 -24.28 10.49
N ASP A 476 12.64 -23.76 11.67
CA ASP A 476 11.48 -24.16 12.44
C ASP A 476 10.14 -23.73 11.78
N GLY A 477 9.05 -24.42 12.15
CA GLY A 477 7.70 -23.96 11.86
C GLY A 477 7.22 -22.82 12.75
N GLY A 478 6.11 -22.17 12.38
CA GLY A 478 5.57 -21.06 13.19
C GLY A 478 4.60 -20.09 12.51
N GLY A 479 4.02 -20.42 11.35
CA GLY A 479 3.07 -19.56 10.63
C GLY A 479 3.70 -18.27 10.08
N ILE A 480 3.03 -17.13 10.25
CA ILE A 480 3.52 -15.81 9.78
C ILE A 480 4.85 -15.41 10.43
N ARG A 481 5.18 -15.97 11.60
CA ARG A 481 6.45 -15.73 12.30
C ARG A 481 7.68 -16.26 11.54
N GLY A 482 7.51 -16.98 10.43
CA GLY A 482 8.59 -17.31 9.50
C GLY A 482 9.37 -16.09 8.99
N MET A 483 8.78 -14.89 9.07
CA MET A 483 9.46 -13.62 8.81
C MET A 483 10.68 -13.40 9.72
N ILE A 484 10.66 -13.91 10.96
CA ILE A 484 11.82 -13.88 11.88
C ILE A 484 12.99 -14.67 11.29
N LEU A 485 12.71 -15.85 10.72
CA LEU A 485 13.73 -16.69 10.10
C LEU A 485 14.34 -15.96 8.89
N ALA A 486 13.50 -15.37 8.05
CA ALA A 486 13.92 -14.60 6.89
C ALA A 486 14.82 -13.42 7.29
N GLU A 487 14.48 -12.67 8.35
CA GLU A 487 15.29 -11.55 8.84
C GLU A 487 16.64 -12.00 9.40
N ILE A 488 16.67 -13.09 10.18
CA ILE A 488 17.94 -13.64 10.70
C ILE A 488 18.83 -14.11 9.54
N LEU A 489 18.26 -14.80 8.56
CA LEU A 489 18.99 -15.24 7.37
C LEU A 489 19.48 -14.04 6.54
N LEU A 490 18.70 -12.97 6.42
CA LEU A 490 19.09 -11.78 5.67
C LEU A 490 20.35 -11.13 6.27
N GLU A 491 20.40 -11.03 7.60
CA GLU A 491 21.58 -10.51 8.30
C GLU A 491 22.77 -11.49 8.22
N LEU A 492 22.53 -12.80 8.27
CA LEU A 492 23.57 -13.81 8.10
C LEU A 492 24.17 -13.76 6.68
N GLU A 493 23.34 -13.65 5.64
CA GLU A 493 23.76 -13.52 4.24
C GLU A 493 24.59 -12.24 4.03
N LYS A 494 24.13 -11.13 4.60
CA LYS A 494 24.83 -9.84 4.56
C LYS A 494 26.22 -9.90 5.19
N GLN A 495 26.37 -10.60 6.32
CA GLN A 495 27.67 -10.78 6.97
C GLN A 495 28.55 -11.81 6.25
N ALA A 496 27.96 -12.84 5.65
CA ALA A 496 28.69 -13.84 4.87
C ALA A 496 29.23 -13.29 3.54
N GLY A 497 28.52 -12.33 2.93
CA GLY A 497 28.89 -11.74 1.65
C GLY A 497 28.72 -12.67 0.43
N LYS A 498 28.04 -13.81 0.61
CA LYS A 498 27.74 -14.81 -0.43
C LYS A 498 26.38 -15.46 -0.16
N SER A 499 25.77 -16.04 -1.18
CA SER A 499 24.44 -16.66 -1.06
C SER A 499 24.44 -17.80 -0.04
N LEU A 500 23.44 -17.83 0.85
CA LEU A 500 23.33 -18.89 1.87
C LEU A 500 23.14 -20.28 1.27
N VAL A 501 22.56 -20.39 0.07
CA VAL A 501 22.41 -21.66 -0.64
C VAL A 501 23.77 -22.30 -0.91
N GLN A 502 24.83 -21.52 -1.09
CA GLN A 502 26.19 -22.01 -1.28
C GLN A 502 26.93 -22.28 0.04
N CYS A 503 26.42 -21.74 1.15
CA CYS A 503 27.00 -21.90 2.48
C CYS A 503 26.59 -23.21 3.15
N PHE A 504 25.43 -23.76 2.80
CA PHE A 504 24.85 -24.93 3.44
C PHE A 504 24.70 -26.08 2.45
N ASP A 505 25.11 -27.28 2.85
CA ASP A 505 25.00 -28.47 2.02
C ASP A 505 23.61 -29.13 2.18
N TRP A 506 23.01 -28.93 3.35
CA TRP A 506 21.70 -29.44 3.72
C TRP A 506 20.81 -28.34 4.28
N ILE A 507 19.55 -28.28 3.84
CA ILE A 507 18.52 -27.40 4.38
C ILE A 507 17.29 -28.22 4.77
N ALA A 508 16.89 -28.13 6.03
CA ALA A 508 15.70 -28.74 6.57
C ALA A 508 14.69 -27.67 6.98
N GLY A 509 13.41 -27.90 6.71
CA GLY A 509 12.37 -26.93 7.06
C GLY A 509 11.04 -27.58 7.44
N THR A 510 10.35 -26.97 8.40
CA THR A 510 8.98 -27.34 8.79
C THR A 510 8.05 -26.15 8.62
N SER A 511 6.83 -26.40 8.12
CA SER A 511 5.78 -25.40 7.97
C SER A 511 6.29 -24.17 7.23
N THR A 512 6.22 -23.00 7.84
CA THR A 512 6.75 -21.75 7.29
C THR A 512 8.25 -21.84 6.95
N GLY A 513 9.08 -22.48 7.79
CA GLY A 513 10.50 -22.71 7.52
C GLY A 513 10.71 -23.63 6.33
N GLY A 514 9.75 -24.53 6.05
CA GLY A 514 9.74 -25.36 4.85
C GLY A 514 9.44 -24.57 3.58
N ILE A 515 8.49 -23.63 3.63
CA ILE A 515 8.23 -22.69 2.51
C ILE A 515 9.47 -21.85 2.22
N LEU A 516 10.14 -21.34 3.27
CA LEU A 516 11.36 -20.55 3.15
C LEU A 516 12.53 -21.37 2.58
N ALA A 517 12.73 -22.60 3.06
CA ALA A 517 13.74 -23.52 2.54
C ALA A 517 13.54 -23.80 1.05
N LEU A 518 12.30 -24.07 0.62
CA LEU A 518 11.97 -24.27 -0.79
C LEU A 518 12.16 -23.02 -1.63
N GLY A 519 11.82 -21.83 -1.11
CA GLY A 519 12.06 -20.56 -1.78
C GLY A 519 13.54 -20.31 -2.05
N LEU A 520 14.38 -20.52 -1.04
CA LEU A 520 15.84 -20.41 -1.17
C LEU A 520 16.40 -21.42 -2.17
N ALA A 521 15.95 -22.66 -2.09
CA ALA A 521 16.35 -23.72 -3.01
C ALA A 521 15.89 -23.48 -4.46
N ALA A 522 14.77 -22.79 -4.66
CA ALA A 522 14.29 -22.34 -5.97
C ALA A 522 15.03 -21.11 -6.52
N GLY A 523 16.03 -20.59 -5.80
CA GLY A 523 16.83 -19.44 -6.22
C GLY A 523 16.20 -18.07 -5.94
N LYS A 524 15.17 -18.00 -5.08
CA LYS A 524 14.60 -16.72 -4.63
C LYS A 524 15.53 -16.03 -3.64
N THR A 525 15.55 -14.70 -3.70
CA THR A 525 16.26 -13.89 -2.72
C THR A 525 15.51 -13.86 -1.39
N LEU A 526 16.23 -13.65 -0.28
CA LEU A 526 15.62 -13.55 1.05
C LEU A 526 14.61 -12.39 1.15
N LYS A 527 14.84 -11.30 0.42
CA LYS A 527 13.89 -10.17 0.35
C LYS A 527 12.58 -10.57 -0.34
N GLU A 528 12.65 -11.30 -1.45
CA GLU A 528 11.45 -11.83 -2.11
C GLU A 528 10.70 -12.80 -1.19
N CYS A 529 11.41 -13.68 -0.48
CA CYS A 529 10.81 -14.56 0.53
C CYS A 529 10.10 -13.78 1.64
N LEU A 530 10.69 -12.69 2.13
CA LEU A 530 10.06 -11.81 3.13
C LEU A 530 8.77 -11.16 2.58
N TYR A 531 8.79 -10.69 1.33
CA TYR A 531 7.62 -10.08 0.69
C TYR A 531 6.47 -11.09 0.49
N ILE A 532 6.79 -12.37 0.25
CA ILE A 532 5.78 -13.43 0.18
C ILE A 532 5.02 -13.54 1.49
N TYR A 533 5.68 -13.43 2.65
CA TYR A 533 4.97 -13.44 3.94
C TYR A 533 4.07 -12.22 4.14
N PHE A 534 4.53 -11.02 3.75
CA PHE A 534 3.67 -9.83 3.76
C PHE A 534 2.45 -9.98 2.84
N ARG A 535 2.58 -10.64 1.69
CA ARG A 535 1.45 -10.97 0.81
C ARG A 535 0.55 -12.05 1.41
N MET A 536 1.14 -13.05 2.07
CA MET A 536 0.42 -14.16 2.69
C MET A 536 -0.56 -13.68 3.75
N LYS A 537 -0.17 -12.69 4.58
CA LYS A 537 -1.05 -12.17 5.62
C LYS A 537 -2.29 -11.48 5.05
N ASP A 538 -2.16 -10.82 3.90
CA ASP A 538 -3.21 -10.02 3.27
C ASP A 538 -4.12 -10.87 2.36
N LEU A 539 -3.62 -11.99 1.82
CA LEU A 539 -4.34 -12.84 0.85
C LEU A 539 -4.81 -14.19 1.42
N ALA A 540 -3.97 -14.88 2.20
CA ALA A 540 -4.24 -16.23 2.68
C ALA A 540 -5.02 -16.24 4.00
N PHE A 541 -4.76 -15.26 4.86
CA PHE A 541 -5.54 -15.02 6.06
C PHE A 541 -6.59 -13.97 5.72
N VAL A 542 -7.73 -14.37 5.14
CA VAL A 542 -8.88 -13.49 4.91
C VAL A 542 -10.16 -14.25 5.25
N GLY A 543 -11.09 -13.60 5.97
CA GLY A 543 -12.31 -14.23 6.49
C GLY A 543 -12.13 -14.92 7.85
N ALA A 544 -13.05 -15.83 8.18
CA ALA A 544 -13.05 -16.58 9.44
C ALA A 544 -12.35 -17.94 9.29
N ARG A 545 -11.70 -18.41 10.35
CA ARG A 545 -11.10 -19.76 10.38
C ARG A 545 -12.18 -20.85 10.29
N PRO A 546 -11.92 -21.97 9.61
CA PRO A 546 -10.73 -22.24 8.78
C PRO A 546 -10.76 -21.54 7.42
N TYR A 547 -9.60 -21.01 7.00
CA TYR A 547 -9.38 -20.25 5.78
C TYR A 547 -9.43 -21.13 4.51
N SER A 548 -9.75 -20.52 3.36
CA SER A 548 -9.61 -21.16 2.05
C SER A 548 -8.13 -21.39 1.73
N SER A 549 -7.78 -22.57 1.21
CA SER A 549 -6.40 -22.86 0.78
C SER A 549 -6.03 -22.23 -0.56
N GLU A 550 -7.00 -21.84 -1.38
CA GLU A 550 -6.78 -21.37 -2.75
C GLU A 550 -5.83 -20.16 -2.85
N PRO A 551 -5.95 -19.09 -2.04
CA PRO A 551 -5.02 -17.96 -2.11
C PRO A 551 -3.58 -18.35 -1.76
N LEU A 552 -3.40 -19.22 -0.76
CA LEU A 552 -2.10 -19.74 -0.37
C LEU A 552 -1.50 -20.58 -1.51
N GLU A 553 -2.29 -21.46 -2.13
CA GLU A 553 -1.82 -22.29 -3.24
C GLU A 553 -1.40 -21.45 -4.46
N ASN A 554 -2.17 -20.43 -4.82
CA ASN A 554 -1.85 -19.56 -5.94
C ASN A 554 -0.55 -18.78 -5.70
N MET A 555 -0.35 -18.27 -4.48
CA MET A 555 0.90 -17.62 -4.09
C MET A 555 2.10 -18.59 -4.10
N LEU A 556 1.93 -19.82 -3.64
CA LEU A 556 2.99 -20.84 -3.68
C LEU A 556 3.35 -21.24 -5.12
N LYS A 557 2.37 -21.33 -6.02
CA LYS A 557 2.60 -21.58 -7.46
C LYS A 557 3.33 -20.41 -8.11
N GLU A 558 2.99 -19.17 -7.79
CA GLU A 558 3.68 -17.97 -8.29
C GLU A 558 5.14 -17.93 -7.80
N CYS A 559 5.38 -18.30 -6.54
CA CYS A 559 6.71 -18.29 -5.96
C CYS A 559 7.60 -19.45 -6.46
N LEU A 560 7.10 -20.70 -6.39
CA LEU A 560 7.88 -21.91 -6.61
C LEU A 560 7.74 -22.47 -8.03
N GLY A 561 6.80 -21.95 -8.83
CA GLY A 561 6.43 -22.47 -10.14
C GLY A 561 5.29 -23.49 -10.07
N SER A 562 4.41 -23.51 -11.07
CA SER A 562 3.28 -24.44 -11.18
C SER A 562 3.72 -25.90 -11.38
N ASP A 563 4.79 -26.08 -12.16
CA ASP A 563 5.24 -27.38 -12.66
C ASP A 563 6.64 -27.77 -12.14
N SER A 564 7.24 -26.94 -11.27
CA SER A 564 8.53 -27.22 -10.65
C SER A 564 8.42 -28.41 -9.70
N VAL A 565 9.27 -29.43 -9.91
CA VAL A 565 9.34 -30.64 -9.08
C VAL A 565 10.51 -30.59 -8.11
N MET A 566 10.47 -31.36 -7.02
CA MET A 566 11.54 -31.39 -6.00
C MET A 566 12.90 -31.74 -6.61
N ALA A 567 12.93 -32.65 -7.60
CA ALA A 567 14.16 -33.04 -8.29
C ALA A 567 14.81 -31.94 -9.15
N THR A 568 14.13 -30.82 -9.44
CA THR A 568 14.75 -29.72 -10.19
C THR A 568 15.86 -29.02 -9.40
N VAL A 569 15.75 -29.05 -8.06
CA VAL A 569 16.77 -28.50 -7.17
C VAL A 569 17.93 -29.49 -7.08
N THR A 570 19.11 -29.10 -7.57
CA THR A 570 20.32 -29.94 -7.53
C THR A 570 21.16 -29.69 -6.28
N HIS A 571 21.17 -28.45 -5.78
CA HIS A 571 21.87 -28.03 -4.58
C HIS A 571 21.10 -26.85 -3.94
N PRO A 572 20.91 -26.83 -2.61
CA PRO A 572 21.42 -27.78 -1.61
C PRO A 572 20.51 -29.01 -1.50
N LYS A 573 20.87 -29.99 -0.66
CA LYS A 573 19.96 -31.10 -0.35
C LYS A 573 18.87 -30.60 0.60
N VAL A 574 17.63 -30.65 0.16
CA VAL A 574 16.47 -30.09 0.87
C VAL A 574 15.62 -31.21 1.46
N MET A 575 15.18 -31.04 2.70
CA MET A 575 14.21 -31.93 3.37
C MET A 575 13.09 -31.12 4.03
N ILE A 576 11.86 -31.35 3.60
CA ILE A 576 10.69 -30.63 4.09
C ILE A 576 9.75 -31.60 4.81
N THR A 577 9.38 -31.29 6.05
CA THR A 577 8.54 -32.19 6.86
C THR A 577 7.07 -32.12 6.45
N GLY A 578 6.37 -33.24 6.54
CA GLY A 578 4.91 -33.32 6.40
C GLY A 578 4.36 -34.58 7.04
N VAL A 579 3.19 -34.51 7.65
CA VAL A 579 2.60 -35.66 8.37
C VAL A 579 1.65 -36.43 7.47
N LEU A 580 1.87 -37.72 7.30
CA LEU A 580 0.96 -38.64 6.60
C LEU A 580 -0.18 -39.03 7.55
N ALA A 581 -1.36 -38.47 7.29
CA ALA A 581 -2.58 -38.69 8.08
C ALA A 581 -3.51 -39.76 7.48
N ASP A 582 -3.14 -40.38 6.36
CA ASP A 582 -3.90 -41.48 5.73
C ASP A 582 -3.76 -42.83 6.46
N ARG A 583 -2.99 -42.87 7.55
CA ARG A 583 -2.60 -44.09 8.29
C ARG A 583 -2.63 -43.89 9.80
N LYS A 584 -2.72 -45.00 10.54
CA LYS A 584 -2.61 -45.05 12.00
C LYS A 584 -1.65 -46.19 12.40
N PRO A 585 -0.56 -45.92 13.15
CA PRO A 585 -0.13 -44.60 13.63
C PRO A 585 0.21 -43.65 12.47
N VAL A 586 0.02 -42.35 12.68
CA VAL A 586 0.45 -41.31 11.71
C VAL A 586 1.96 -41.35 11.56
N ASP A 587 2.45 -40.96 10.39
CA ASP A 587 3.87 -41.11 10.04
C ASP A 587 4.46 -39.80 9.54
N LEU A 588 5.77 -39.60 9.73
CA LEU A 588 6.48 -38.42 9.25
C LEU A 588 7.04 -38.70 7.85
N HIS A 589 6.64 -37.87 6.89
CA HIS A 589 7.23 -37.85 5.56
C HIS A 589 8.19 -36.67 5.43
N LEU A 590 9.37 -36.90 4.86
CA LEU A 590 10.23 -35.83 4.37
C LEU A 590 10.15 -35.77 2.84
N PHE A 591 9.68 -34.65 2.31
CA PHE A 591 9.81 -34.32 0.90
C PHE A 591 11.27 -33.96 0.63
N ARG A 592 11.90 -34.65 -0.33
CA ARG A 592 13.35 -34.60 -0.57
C ARG A 592 13.63 -34.34 -2.05
N ASN A 593 14.74 -33.68 -2.37
CA ASN A 593 15.26 -33.58 -3.73
C ASN A 593 16.33 -34.65 -4.06
N TYR A 594 16.64 -35.53 -3.11
CA TYR A 594 17.59 -36.63 -3.26
C TYR A 594 16.90 -37.97 -3.00
N PRO A 595 17.46 -39.10 -3.50
CA PRO A 595 16.89 -40.43 -3.25
C PRO A 595 16.88 -40.76 -1.76
N SER A 596 15.76 -41.33 -1.29
CA SER A 596 15.62 -41.73 0.11
C SER A 596 16.61 -42.85 0.49
N PRO A 597 17.01 -42.98 1.77
CA PRO A 597 17.83 -44.09 2.24
C PRO A 597 17.26 -45.46 1.86
N SER A 598 15.94 -45.64 1.97
CA SER A 598 15.25 -46.87 1.57
C SER A 598 15.34 -47.16 0.08
N THR A 599 15.26 -46.13 -0.76
CA THR A 599 15.43 -46.25 -2.22
C THR A 599 16.88 -46.63 -2.56
N LEU A 600 17.87 -46.05 -1.87
CA LEU A 600 19.28 -46.39 -2.06
C LEU A 600 19.58 -47.84 -1.70
N LEU A 601 18.96 -48.34 -0.63
CA LEU A 601 19.10 -49.73 -0.15
C LEU A 601 18.19 -50.72 -0.88
N ILE A 602 17.38 -50.27 -1.85
CA ILE A 602 16.43 -51.11 -2.62
C ILE A 602 15.48 -51.88 -1.68
N ILE A 603 14.97 -51.20 -0.66
CA ILE A 603 13.98 -51.75 0.26
C ILE A 603 12.60 -51.64 -0.40
N GLU A 604 11.96 -52.76 -0.70
CA GLU A 604 10.62 -52.76 -1.27
C GLU A 604 9.58 -52.22 -0.26
N PRO A 605 8.66 -51.33 -0.69
CA PRO A 605 7.64 -50.78 0.18
C PRO A 605 6.58 -51.84 0.52
N ASN A 606 6.81 -52.59 1.60
CA ASN A 606 5.82 -53.48 2.18
C ASN A 606 4.80 -52.68 3.01
N GLY A 607 3.69 -52.27 2.40
CA GLY A 607 2.67 -51.51 3.10
C GLY A 607 1.27 -51.61 2.50
N LEU A 608 0.27 -51.60 3.39
CA LEU A 608 -1.16 -51.44 3.03
C LEU A 608 -1.47 -50.11 2.34
N PHE A 609 -0.59 -49.11 2.48
CA PHE A 609 -0.79 -47.75 2.00
C PHE A 609 0.04 -47.47 0.74
N ARG A 610 -0.48 -46.62 -0.15
CA ARG A 610 0.24 -46.21 -1.36
C ARG A 610 1.46 -45.36 -0.99
N PRO A 611 2.65 -45.67 -1.53
CA PRO A 611 3.84 -44.87 -1.24
C PRO A 611 3.68 -43.44 -1.76
N PRO A 612 4.41 -42.48 -1.16
CA PRO A 612 4.59 -41.16 -1.74
C PRO A 612 5.18 -41.22 -3.16
N PRO A 613 4.79 -40.30 -4.05
CA PRO A 613 5.41 -40.20 -5.38
C PRO A 613 6.90 -39.92 -5.25
N LEU A 614 7.69 -40.27 -6.27
CA LEU A 614 9.13 -40.02 -6.28
C LEU A 614 9.44 -38.50 -6.36
N PRO A 615 10.65 -38.05 -5.98
CA PRO A 615 11.04 -36.64 -6.07
C PRO A 615 10.84 -36.00 -7.45
N GLU A 616 10.93 -36.79 -8.52
CA GLU A 616 10.72 -36.36 -9.91
C GLU A 616 9.25 -36.03 -10.24
N GLU A 617 8.32 -36.53 -9.44
CA GLU A 617 6.87 -36.31 -9.60
C GLU A 617 6.29 -35.39 -8.51
N GLN A 618 7.09 -35.04 -7.49
CA GLN A 618 6.67 -34.22 -6.36
C GLN A 618 6.77 -32.73 -6.72
N LEU A 619 5.63 -32.06 -6.91
CA LEU A 619 5.59 -30.62 -7.14
C LEU A 619 5.99 -29.83 -5.88
N MET A 620 6.90 -28.86 -6.04
CA MET A 620 7.42 -28.04 -4.93
C MET A 620 6.32 -27.26 -4.21
N TRP A 621 5.42 -26.60 -4.94
CA TRP A 621 4.32 -25.84 -4.32
C TRP A 621 3.37 -26.71 -3.51
N ARG A 622 3.23 -28.00 -3.87
CA ARG A 622 2.41 -28.95 -3.11
C ARG A 622 3.12 -29.44 -1.86
N ALA A 623 4.43 -29.67 -1.92
CA ALA A 623 5.24 -29.94 -0.73
C ALA A 623 5.19 -28.75 0.25
N ALA A 624 5.31 -27.52 -0.28
CA ALA A 624 5.17 -26.29 0.50
C ALA A 624 3.77 -26.16 1.16
N ARG A 625 2.70 -26.50 0.44
CA ARG A 625 1.34 -26.55 1.01
C ARG A 625 1.23 -27.63 2.10
N ALA A 626 1.70 -28.84 1.82
CA ALA A 626 1.61 -29.97 2.73
C ALA A 626 2.30 -29.69 4.06
N THR A 627 3.46 -29.02 4.02
CA THR A 627 4.16 -28.62 5.23
C THR A 627 3.51 -27.40 5.89
N GLY A 628 3.09 -26.38 5.14
CA GLY A 628 2.70 -25.07 5.70
C GLY A 628 1.22 -24.89 6.06
N ALA A 629 0.35 -25.82 5.67
CA ALA A 629 -1.08 -25.72 5.91
C ALA A 629 -1.50 -26.40 7.22
N ALA A 630 -1.38 -25.67 8.34
CA ALA A 630 -1.88 -26.12 9.63
C ALA A 630 -3.40 -26.40 9.59
N PRO A 631 -3.90 -27.58 10.02
CA PRO A 631 -5.32 -27.95 9.92
C PRO A 631 -6.25 -27.08 10.78
N SER A 632 -5.72 -26.45 11.83
CA SER A 632 -6.44 -25.50 12.68
C SER A 632 -6.65 -24.14 12.00
N TYR A 633 -5.90 -23.84 10.94
CA TYR A 633 -5.96 -22.56 10.22
C TYR A 633 -6.58 -22.71 8.83
N PHE A 634 -6.23 -23.76 8.09
CA PHE A 634 -6.69 -23.96 6.72
C PHE A 634 -7.67 -25.12 6.62
N ARG A 635 -8.65 -24.99 5.72
CA ARG A 635 -9.62 -26.07 5.47
C ARG A 635 -8.91 -27.32 4.99
N PHE A 636 -9.22 -28.43 5.67
CA PHE A 636 -8.95 -29.75 5.15
C PHE A 636 -9.98 -30.03 4.04
N ASP A 637 -9.51 -30.20 2.81
CA ASP A 637 -10.40 -30.52 1.69
C ASP A 637 -10.81 -32.00 1.76
N SER A 638 -11.89 -32.27 2.46
CA SER A 638 -12.46 -33.62 2.63
C SER A 638 -13.05 -34.19 1.34
N THR A 639 -13.28 -33.37 0.32
CA THR A 639 -13.92 -33.78 -0.95
C THR A 639 -13.08 -34.80 -1.73
N ILE A 640 -11.78 -34.90 -1.42
CA ILE A 640 -10.85 -35.88 -2.02
C ILE A 640 -10.94 -37.26 -1.34
N VAL A 641 -11.47 -37.35 -0.11
CA VAL A 641 -11.51 -38.60 0.67
C VAL A 641 -12.81 -39.39 0.45
N THR A 642 -13.92 -38.74 0.08
CA THR A 642 -15.25 -39.38 0.07
C THR A 642 -15.72 -39.91 -1.29
N ILE A 643 -15.01 -39.68 -2.40
CA ILE A 643 -15.46 -40.12 -3.73
C ILE A 643 -14.85 -41.48 -4.06
N SER A 644 -15.71 -42.49 -4.12
CA SER A 644 -15.44 -43.80 -4.67
C SER A 644 -14.82 -43.70 -6.08
N GLN A 645 -13.82 -44.55 -6.30
CA GLN A 645 -13.29 -45.04 -7.57
C GLN A 645 -13.95 -44.48 -8.86
N ALA A 646 -13.23 -43.65 -9.64
CA ALA A 646 -12.77 -44.01 -11.01
C ALA A 646 -12.36 -42.85 -11.94
N HIS A 647 -12.71 -41.57 -11.72
CA HIS A 647 -12.67 -40.59 -12.85
C HIS A 647 -11.90 -39.26 -12.65
N LEU A 648 -10.95 -39.14 -11.71
CA LEU A 648 -10.04 -37.99 -11.65
C LEU A 648 -8.56 -38.42 -11.76
N SER A 649 -7.75 -37.64 -12.49
CA SER A 649 -6.34 -37.93 -12.79
C SER A 649 -5.51 -38.23 -11.54
N SER A 650 -4.61 -39.20 -11.66
CA SER A 650 -3.78 -39.78 -10.58
C SER A 650 -3.00 -38.75 -9.76
N ASN A 651 -2.62 -37.62 -10.36
CA ASN A 651 -1.78 -36.61 -9.72
C ASN A 651 -2.54 -35.69 -8.76
N LEU A 652 -3.87 -35.56 -8.85
CA LEU A 652 -4.62 -34.66 -7.96
C LEU A 652 -4.88 -35.24 -6.54
N ARG A 653 -4.81 -36.57 -6.39
CA ARG A 653 -5.26 -37.29 -5.18
C ARG A 653 -4.24 -37.36 -4.04
N SER A 654 -2.95 -37.14 -4.31
CA SER A 654 -1.86 -37.56 -3.41
C SER A 654 -1.49 -36.57 -2.30
N PHE A 655 -2.05 -35.35 -2.29
CA PHE A 655 -1.67 -34.30 -1.33
C PHE A 655 -2.72 -34.00 -0.24
N GLY A 656 -3.97 -34.46 -0.40
CA GLY A 656 -4.99 -34.38 0.66
C GLY A 656 -4.75 -35.32 1.85
N ARG A 657 -3.69 -36.13 1.82
CA ARG A 657 -3.26 -37.02 2.92
C ARG A 657 -2.23 -36.41 3.86
N PHE A 658 -1.67 -35.26 3.51
CA PHE A 658 -0.64 -34.61 4.32
C PHE A 658 -1.24 -33.53 5.22
N LEU A 659 -0.74 -33.46 6.44
CA LEU A 659 -0.95 -32.36 7.38
C LEU A 659 0.39 -31.66 7.66
N ASP A 660 0.31 -30.48 8.27
CA ASP A 660 1.48 -29.69 8.66
C ASP A 660 2.50 -30.53 9.45
N GLY A 661 3.76 -30.46 9.03
CA GLY A 661 4.90 -31.13 9.66
C GLY A 661 5.10 -30.75 11.13
N GLY A 662 4.61 -29.58 11.53
CA GLY A 662 4.67 -29.04 12.89
C GLY A 662 3.96 -29.89 13.94
N LEU A 663 3.07 -30.80 13.54
CA LEU A 663 2.41 -31.73 14.46
C LEU A 663 3.36 -32.80 15.02
N ILE A 664 4.43 -33.15 14.31
CA ILE A 664 5.42 -34.16 14.71
C ILE A 664 6.82 -33.54 14.87
N ALA A 665 7.24 -32.75 13.89
CA ALA A 665 8.62 -32.27 13.75
C ALA A 665 8.67 -30.74 13.57
N ASN A 666 8.09 -29.96 14.49
CA ASN A 666 8.05 -28.49 14.36
C ASN A 666 9.44 -27.84 14.36
N ASN A 667 10.41 -28.47 15.02
CA ASN A 667 11.83 -28.18 14.86
C ASN A 667 12.48 -29.40 14.17
N PRO A 668 12.86 -29.32 12.89
CA PRO A 668 13.32 -30.47 12.13
C PRO A 668 14.75 -30.90 12.47
N THR A 669 15.41 -30.29 13.46
CA THR A 669 16.86 -30.50 13.69
C THR A 669 17.19 -31.96 14.00
N LEU A 670 16.46 -32.59 14.92
CA LEU A 670 16.72 -33.99 15.29
C LEU A 670 16.38 -34.95 14.16
N ASP A 671 15.26 -34.73 13.48
CA ASP A 671 14.83 -35.54 12.33
C ASP A 671 15.82 -35.41 11.17
N ALA A 672 16.31 -34.20 10.88
CA ALA A 672 17.30 -33.95 9.84
C ALA A 672 18.66 -34.58 10.16
N MET A 673 19.11 -34.53 11.40
CA MET A 673 20.33 -35.21 11.83
C MET A 673 20.21 -36.73 11.67
N THR A 674 19.04 -37.28 12.00
CA THR A 674 18.72 -38.70 11.83
C THR A 674 18.76 -39.09 10.35
N GLU A 675 18.06 -38.33 9.50
CA GLU A 675 18.02 -38.54 8.05
C GLU A 675 19.41 -38.48 7.42
N ILE A 676 20.24 -37.50 7.78
CA ILE A 676 21.59 -37.36 7.23
C ILE A 676 22.47 -38.53 7.65
N HIS A 677 22.31 -39.01 8.88
CA HIS A 677 23.02 -40.19 9.35
C HIS A 677 22.60 -41.44 8.58
N GLU A 678 21.29 -41.69 8.44
CA GLU A 678 20.75 -42.82 7.67
C GLU A 678 21.16 -42.76 6.19
N TYR A 679 21.12 -41.57 5.59
CA TYR A 679 21.56 -41.34 4.22
C TYR A 679 23.04 -41.67 4.04
N ASN A 680 23.91 -41.20 4.94
CA ASN A 680 25.34 -41.49 4.88
C ASN A 680 25.62 -43.00 5.05
N LEU A 681 24.92 -43.68 5.98
CA LEU A 681 25.01 -45.14 6.13
C LEU A 681 24.57 -45.89 4.87
N ALA A 682 23.46 -45.47 4.25
CA ALA A 682 23.00 -46.06 2.99
C ALA A 682 24.00 -45.85 1.84
N MET A 683 24.65 -44.68 1.78
CA MET A 683 25.71 -44.39 0.81
C MET A 683 26.95 -45.25 1.03
N GLU A 684 27.33 -45.48 2.29
CA GLU A 684 28.44 -46.40 2.63
C GLU A 684 28.09 -47.84 2.25
N ALA A 685 26.90 -48.32 2.59
CA ALA A 685 26.44 -49.68 2.30
C ALA A 685 26.34 -49.97 0.79
N THR A 686 26.02 -48.96 -0.02
CA THR A 686 25.93 -49.07 -1.49
C THR A 686 27.28 -48.89 -2.19
N GLY A 687 28.39 -48.81 -1.45
CA GLY A 687 29.74 -48.64 -2.01
C GLY A 687 30.05 -47.22 -2.52
N LYS A 688 29.20 -46.23 -2.20
CA LYS A 688 29.35 -44.81 -2.56
C LYS A 688 29.85 -43.95 -1.39
N GLY A 689 30.56 -44.54 -0.43
CA GLY A 689 31.02 -43.87 0.81
C GLY A 689 31.85 -42.59 0.60
N ALA A 690 32.54 -42.44 -0.54
CA ALA A 690 33.27 -41.22 -0.88
C ALA A 690 32.36 -39.98 -1.05
N GLN A 691 31.06 -40.18 -1.25
CA GLN A 691 30.05 -39.12 -1.35
C GLN A 691 29.31 -38.87 -0.02
N ALA A 692 29.56 -39.69 1.00
CA ALA A 692 28.99 -39.48 2.34
C ALA A 692 29.64 -38.25 2.97
N CYS A 693 28.81 -37.31 3.44
CA CYS A 693 29.25 -36.06 4.03
C CYS A 693 28.76 -36.01 5.48
N PRO A 694 29.59 -36.40 6.46
CA PRO A 694 29.21 -36.33 7.87
C PRO A 694 29.01 -34.87 8.28
N LEU A 695 28.15 -34.64 9.28
CA LEU A 695 27.84 -33.30 9.76
C LEU A 695 29.08 -32.60 10.33
N THR A 696 29.26 -31.33 9.98
CA THR A 696 30.35 -30.48 10.48
C THR A 696 29.86 -29.22 11.18
N LEU A 697 28.61 -28.84 10.94
CA LEU A 697 27.99 -27.66 11.53
C LEU A 697 26.47 -27.83 11.48
N VAL A 698 25.78 -27.49 12.57
CA VAL A 698 24.32 -27.42 12.61
C VAL A 698 23.90 -26.02 13.06
N VAL A 699 23.10 -25.36 12.23
CA VAL A 699 22.47 -24.07 12.53
C VAL A 699 20.96 -24.26 12.57
N SER A 700 20.33 -23.92 13.69
CA SER A 700 18.89 -24.01 13.88
C SER A 700 18.31 -22.62 14.15
N LEU A 701 17.30 -22.22 13.37
CA LEU A 701 16.65 -20.92 13.48
C LEU A 701 15.21 -21.09 13.98
N GLY A 702 14.87 -20.36 15.04
CA GLY A 702 13.56 -20.38 15.68
C GLY A 702 12.68 -19.19 15.30
N THR A 703 11.37 -19.40 15.33
CA THR A 703 10.32 -18.40 15.02
C THR A 703 9.96 -17.49 16.21
N GLY A 704 10.93 -17.21 17.10
CA GLY A 704 10.79 -16.33 18.25
C GLY A 704 10.29 -17.02 19.53
N LEU A 705 10.78 -16.56 20.68
CA LEU A 705 10.31 -16.98 22.00
C LEU A 705 9.21 -16.06 22.50
N VAL A 706 8.06 -16.65 22.84
CA VAL A 706 6.94 -15.95 23.47
C VAL A 706 7.32 -15.58 24.91
N PRO A 707 6.97 -14.37 25.40
CA PRO A 707 7.20 -13.99 26.80
C PRO A 707 6.47 -14.91 27.77
N ILE A 708 7.03 -15.07 28.96
CA ILE A 708 6.42 -15.89 30.00
C ILE A 708 5.15 -15.21 30.52
N THR A 709 4.03 -15.94 30.45
CA THR A 709 2.75 -15.49 30.99
C THR A 709 2.34 -16.34 32.19
N GLN A 710 1.73 -15.70 33.18
CA GLN A 710 1.18 -16.41 34.33
C GLN A 710 -0.19 -16.99 33.97
N VAL A 711 -0.37 -18.29 34.16
CA VAL A 711 -1.68 -18.96 33.98
C VAL A 711 -2.33 -19.09 35.35
N THR A 712 -3.43 -18.35 35.56
CA THR A 712 -4.07 -18.21 36.88
C THR A 712 -4.96 -19.39 37.28
N HIS A 713 -5.59 -20.10 36.34
CA HIS A 713 -6.44 -21.26 36.63
C HIS A 713 -6.41 -22.31 35.51
N ILE A 714 -6.17 -23.59 35.85
CA ILE A 714 -6.49 -24.75 34.99
C ILE A 714 -7.47 -25.63 35.74
N SER A 715 -8.68 -25.80 35.21
CA SER A 715 -9.71 -26.68 35.77
C SER A 715 -9.86 -27.93 34.90
N ALA A 716 -9.75 -29.13 35.48
CA ALA A 716 -9.89 -30.41 34.77
C ALA A 716 -10.84 -31.35 35.54
N VAL A 717 -11.68 -32.13 34.84
CA VAL A 717 -12.61 -33.09 35.48
C VAL A 717 -12.22 -34.54 35.20
N CYS A 718 -12.24 -35.36 36.25
CA CYS A 718 -12.28 -36.81 36.17
C CYS A 718 -13.76 -37.25 36.08
N ARG A 719 -14.20 -37.76 34.93
CA ARG A 719 -15.53 -38.40 34.82
C ARG A 719 -15.41 -39.87 35.24
N THR A 720 -15.90 -40.20 36.43
CA THR A 720 -16.28 -41.57 36.78
C THR A 720 -17.75 -41.76 36.45
N GLU A 721 -18.04 -42.55 35.41
CA GLU A 721 -18.97 -43.69 35.46
C GLU A 721 -19.02 -44.38 34.08
N ASN A 722 -18.57 -45.63 34.04
CA ASN A 722 -18.81 -46.67 33.02
C ASN A 722 -18.17 -46.60 31.63
N THR A 723 -16.97 -46.05 31.46
CA THR A 723 -16.06 -46.56 30.41
C THR A 723 -14.61 -46.36 30.81
N ILE A 724 -13.89 -47.47 31.00
CA ILE A 724 -12.45 -47.49 31.21
C ILE A 724 -11.78 -46.97 29.93
N ILE A 725 -11.48 -45.68 29.87
CA ILE A 725 -10.43 -45.17 28.98
C ILE A 725 -9.13 -45.35 29.75
N LYS A 726 -8.29 -46.27 29.29
CA LYS A 726 -6.90 -46.49 29.73
C LYS A 726 -6.06 -45.21 29.52
N ILE A 727 -6.18 -44.25 30.44
CA ILE A 727 -5.11 -43.29 30.74
C ILE A 727 -4.40 -43.69 32.05
N THR A 728 -4.90 -44.73 32.73
CA THR A 728 -4.39 -45.25 34.01
C THR A 728 -3.44 -46.45 33.85
N ALA A 729 -2.50 -46.42 32.90
CA ALA A 729 -1.49 -47.48 32.74
C ALA A 729 -0.03 -47.02 32.81
N LEU A 730 0.25 -45.73 33.03
CA LEU A 730 1.62 -45.24 33.24
C LEU A 730 1.79 -44.32 34.46
N VAL A 731 0.73 -44.08 35.24
CA VAL A 731 0.77 -43.19 36.40
C VAL A 731 0.16 -43.91 37.61
N SER A 732 0.88 -44.91 38.12
CA SER A 732 0.62 -45.43 39.46
C SER A 732 1.80 -45.09 40.36
N LYS A 733 1.54 -44.31 41.40
CA LYS A 733 2.45 -43.91 42.49
C LYS A 733 3.57 -42.96 42.10
N THR A 734 3.26 -41.66 42.06
CA THR A 734 4.14 -40.60 42.58
C THR A 734 3.39 -39.27 42.51
N ASP A 735 3.60 -38.43 43.52
CA ASP A 735 2.94 -37.15 43.76
C ASP A 735 2.77 -36.26 42.52
N LEU A 736 1.51 -36.06 42.12
CA LEU A 736 1.16 -35.16 41.02
C LEU A 736 1.55 -33.69 41.33
N GLY A 737 1.57 -33.30 42.61
CA GLY A 737 1.90 -31.93 43.04
C GLY A 737 3.35 -31.53 42.75
N THR A 738 4.29 -32.48 42.79
CA THR A 738 5.71 -32.26 42.53
C THR A 738 6.12 -32.65 41.10
N MET A 739 5.47 -33.66 40.49
CA MET A 739 5.78 -34.09 39.11
C MET A 739 5.17 -33.18 38.02
N ALA A 740 3.98 -32.61 38.24
CA ALA A 740 3.39 -31.67 37.27
C ALA A 740 4.16 -30.35 37.21
N GLN A 741 4.77 -29.91 38.33
CA GLN A 741 5.71 -28.80 38.37
C GLN A 741 7.01 -29.09 37.59
N TYR A 742 7.40 -30.36 37.44
CA TYR A 742 8.62 -30.75 36.73
C TYR A 742 8.45 -30.92 35.21
N TYR A 743 7.23 -31.17 34.73
CA TYR A 743 6.95 -31.47 33.32
C TYR A 743 6.16 -30.39 32.57
N ILE A 744 5.46 -29.48 33.27
CA ILE A 744 4.78 -28.36 32.64
C ILE A 744 5.75 -27.17 32.56
N ARG A 745 6.12 -26.82 31.33
CA ARG A 745 6.94 -25.70 30.83
C ARG A 745 7.54 -24.73 31.87
N ALA A 746 8.81 -24.37 31.62
CA ALA A 746 9.52 -23.22 32.17
C ALA A 746 8.89 -21.83 31.86
N ASN A 747 7.77 -21.78 31.12
CA ASN A 747 7.13 -20.53 30.70
C ASN A 747 5.70 -20.32 31.25
N THR A 748 5.24 -21.17 32.16
CA THR A 748 3.90 -21.02 32.75
C THR A 748 3.93 -21.39 34.24
N TYR A 749 3.83 -20.37 35.10
CA TYR A 749 3.64 -20.58 36.53
C TYR A 749 2.18 -20.96 36.79
N LEU A 750 1.95 -22.21 37.19
CA LEU A 750 0.65 -22.71 37.61
C LEU A 750 0.45 -22.48 39.10
N LYS A 751 -0.58 -21.69 39.46
CA LYS A 751 -0.91 -21.41 40.87
C LYS A 751 -1.69 -22.56 41.51
N GLU A 752 -2.76 -23.03 40.87
CA GLU A 752 -3.67 -24.05 41.40
C GLU A 752 -4.27 -24.88 40.24
N ILE A 753 -4.42 -26.20 40.45
CA ILE A 753 -5.20 -27.10 39.58
C ILE A 753 -6.41 -27.57 40.39
N ASP A 754 -7.58 -27.01 40.10
CA ASP A 754 -8.82 -27.39 40.78
C ASP A 754 -9.57 -28.45 39.97
N VAL A 755 -9.80 -29.60 40.60
CA VAL A 755 -10.61 -30.70 40.06
C VAL A 755 -11.94 -30.72 40.82
N PHE A 756 -13.03 -30.26 40.19
CA PHE A 756 -14.35 -30.19 40.83
C PHE A 756 -15.47 -30.72 39.93
N ARG A 757 -16.55 -31.24 40.52
CA ARG A 757 -17.75 -31.70 39.81
C ARG A 757 -18.65 -30.48 39.56
N PRO A 758 -19.10 -30.20 38.32
CA PRO A 758 -19.92 -29.03 38.05
C PRO A 758 -21.32 -29.20 38.66
N GLU A 759 -21.73 -28.26 39.51
CA GLU A 759 -23.06 -28.25 40.15
C GLU A 759 -24.00 -27.19 39.52
N SER A 760 -23.46 -26.24 38.75
CA SER A 760 -24.25 -25.20 38.06
C SER A 760 -23.95 -25.08 36.55
N LEU A 761 -24.85 -24.40 35.82
CA LEU A 761 -24.64 -24.05 34.40
C LEU A 761 -23.44 -23.13 34.20
N TRP A 762 -23.17 -22.24 35.16
CA TRP A 762 -21.99 -21.37 35.16
C TRP A 762 -20.70 -22.15 35.36
N ASP A 763 -20.71 -23.16 36.23
CA ASP A 763 -19.57 -24.07 36.42
C ASP A 763 -19.28 -24.91 35.18
N THR A 764 -20.34 -25.28 34.45
CA THR A 764 -20.23 -25.99 33.17
C THR A 764 -19.61 -25.11 32.08
N ALA A 765 -19.95 -23.82 32.03
CA ALA A 765 -19.33 -22.86 31.12
C ALA A 765 -17.85 -22.59 31.48
N ARG A 766 -17.54 -22.42 32.77
CA ARG A 766 -16.16 -22.28 33.26
C ARG A 766 -15.32 -23.53 32.96
N LEU A 767 -15.92 -24.71 33.03
CA LEU A 767 -15.32 -25.99 32.68
C LEU A 767 -15.05 -26.14 31.19
N ALA A 768 -15.98 -25.73 30.32
CA ALA A 768 -15.77 -25.73 28.88
C ALA A 768 -14.59 -24.83 28.48
N MET A 769 -14.47 -23.66 29.12
CA MET A 769 -13.31 -22.79 28.96
C MET A 769 -12.01 -23.44 29.48
N GLY A 770 -12.03 -24.10 30.65
CA GLY A 770 -10.86 -24.79 31.21
C GLY A 770 -10.35 -25.96 30.36
N MET A 771 -11.25 -26.80 29.82
CA MET A 771 -10.87 -27.90 28.91
C MET A 771 -10.31 -27.39 27.58
N SER A 772 -10.84 -26.29 27.05
CA SER A 772 -10.31 -25.63 25.86
C SER A 772 -8.87 -25.16 26.09
N SER A 773 -8.60 -24.51 27.23
CA SER A 773 -7.26 -24.07 27.62
C SER A 773 -6.27 -25.23 27.79
N LEU A 774 -6.70 -26.35 28.40
CA LEU A 774 -5.86 -27.54 28.52
C LEU A 774 -5.58 -28.22 27.16
N GLY A 775 -6.59 -28.27 26.28
CA GLY A 775 -6.43 -28.74 24.92
C GLY A 775 -5.42 -27.91 24.14
N GLN A 776 -5.47 -26.58 24.27
CA GLN A 776 -4.50 -25.68 23.66
C GLN A 776 -3.09 -25.92 24.20
N LEU A 777 -2.92 -26.10 25.52
CA LEU A 777 -1.61 -26.42 26.11
C LEU A 777 -1.02 -27.73 25.57
N LEU A 778 -1.85 -28.75 25.33
CA LEU A 778 -1.39 -30.00 24.72
C LEU A 778 -0.90 -29.78 23.28
N VAL A 779 -1.62 -28.97 22.50
CA VAL A 779 -1.19 -28.58 21.14
C VAL A 779 0.12 -27.79 21.20
N ASP A 780 0.25 -26.84 22.12
CA ASP A 780 1.47 -26.04 22.29
C ASP A 780 2.68 -26.89 22.69
N GLN A 781 2.47 -27.96 23.48
CA GLN A 781 3.52 -28.93 23.82
C GLN A 781 3.88 -29.83 22.64
N ALA A 782 2.87 -30.37 21.94
CA ALA A 782 3.10 -31.23 20.78
C ALA A 782 3.82 -30.49 19.63
N THR A 783 3.54 -29.19 19.48
CA THR A 783 4.13 -28.32 18.46
C THR A 783 5.28 -27.47 19.00
N ALA A 784 5.85 -27.79 20.17
CA ALA A 784 6.95 -27.03 20.73
C ALA A 784 8.22 -27.15 19.86
N SER A 785 8.67 -26.03 19.28
CA SER A 785 9.91 -25.94 18.50
C SER A 785 11.14 -25.56 19.34
N ASP A 786 10.92 -25.10 20.57
CA ASP A 786 11.98 -24.68 21.50
C ASP A 786 11.91 -25.44 22.85
N GLY A 787 12.93 -25.29 23.68
CA GLY A 787 13.08 -26.00 24.95
C GLY A 787 13.81 -27.34 24.79
N ARG A 788 13.17 -28.45 25.16
CA ARG A 788 13.84 -29.76 25.24
C ARG A 788 14.34 -30.29 23.90
N VAL A 789 13.68 -29.94 22.79
CA VAL A 789 14.13 -30.36 21.45
C VAL A 789 15.49 -29.74 21.12
N VAL A 790 15.67 -28.46 21.44
CA VAL A 790 16.93 -27.72 21.30
C VAL A 790 18.00 -28.28 22.25
N ASP A 791 17.65 -28.53 23.52
CA ASP A 791 18.57 -29.15 24.48
C ASP A 791 19.11 -30.49 23.98
N ARG A 792 18.22 -31.35 23.45
CA ARG A 792 18.59 -32.67 22.91
C ARG A 792 19.50 -32.49 21.70
N ALA A 793 19.13 -31.66 20.74
CA ALA A 793 19.93 -31.43 19.54
C ALA A 793 21.33 -30.91 19.90
N ARG A 794 21.42 -29.95 20.84
CA ARG A 794 22.69 -29.40 21.33
C ARG A 794 23.54 -30.48 22.02
N ALA A 795 22.96 -31.27 22.90
CA ALA A 795 23.66 -32.33 23.60
C ALA A 795 24.19 -33.40 22.63
N TRP A 796 23.37 -33.84 21.68
CA TRP A 796 23.77 -34.80 20.65
C TRP A 796 24.88 -34.24 19.75
N CYS A 797 24.74 -32.99 19.29
CA CYS A 797 25.79 -32.30 18.52
C CYS A 797 27.12 -32.25 19.32
N SER A 798 27.06 -31.93 20.61
CA SER A 798 28.23 -31.93 21.49
C SER A 798 28.86 -33.31 21.63
N MET A 799 28.06 -34.40 21.66
CA MET A 799 28.56 -35.77 21.75
C MET A 799 29.29 -36.21 20.47
N ILE A 800 28.82 -35.78 19.30
CA ILE A 800 29.46 -36.08 18.01
C ILE A 800 30.54 -35.05 17.62
N GLY A 801 30.80 -34.05 18.45
CA GLY A 801 31.82 -33.03 18.21
C GLY A 801 31.46 -32.00 17.14
N VAL A 802 30.16 -31.79 16.89
CA VAL A 802 29.65 -30.84 15.89
C VAL A 802 29.19 -29.55 16.59
N PRO A 803 29.63 -28.36 16.16
CA PRO A 803 29.12 -27.10 16.68
C PRO A 803 27.65 -26.90 16.34
N TYR A 804 26.86 -26.49 17.34
CA TYR A 804 25.43 -26.23 17.24
C TYR A 804 25.11 -24.78 17.57
N TYR A 805 24.55 -24.04 16.61
CA TYR A 805 24.09 -22.66 16.78
C TYR A 805 22.56 -22.62 16.78
N ARG A 806 21.99 -21.97 17.79
CA ARG A 806 20.55 -21.70 17.87
C ARG A 806 20.31 -20.20 17.94
N PHE A 807 19.56 -19.66 16.98
CA PHE A 807 19.12 -18.27 17.01
C PHE A 807 17.61 -18.22 17.17
N THR A 808 17.16 -17.61 18.25
CA THR A 808 15.74 -17.44 18.55
C THR A 808 15.58 -16.16 19.40
N PRO A 809 15.09 -15.06 18.80
CA PRO A 809 14.91 -13.80 19.52
C PRO A 809 13.79 -13.91 20.56
N GLN A 810 13.97 -13.22 21.70
CA GLN A 810 12.92 -13.06 22.69
C GLN A 810 11.95 -11.95 22.25
N MET A 811 10.67 -12.30 22.10
CA MET A 811 9.63 -11.35 21.71
C MET A 811 9.08 -10.59 22.92
N SER A 812 8.64 -9.35 22.70
CA SER A 812 7.96 -8.55 23.74
C SER A 812 6.54 -9.02 24.03
N GLU A 813 5.86 -9.60 23.05
CA GLU A 813 4.46 -10.02 23.11
C GLU A 813 4.24 -11.38 22.43
N ASP A 814 3.08 -12.00 22.68
CA ASP A 814 2.67 -13.23 22.00
C ASP A 814 2.03 -12.91 20.65
N ILE A 815 2.71 -13.32 19.57
CA ILE A 815 2.29 -13.08 18.20
C ILE A 815 1.63 -14.34 17.65
N ALA A 816 0.35 -14.22 17.30
CA ALA A 816 -0.43 -15.29 16.71
C ALA A 816 0.14 -15.72 15.34
N MET A 817 -0.05 -17.00 14.99
CA MET A 817 0.48 -17.57 13.75
C MET A 817 -0.15 -17.01 12.46
N ASP A 818 -1.30 -16.33 12.56
CA ASP A 818 -2.00 -15.65 11.48
C ASP A 818 -2.20 -14.15 11.74
N GLU A 819 -1.32 -13.54 12.54
CA GLU A 819 -1.30 -12.10 12.78
C GLU A 819 -1.19 -11.31 11.47
N ARG A 820 -1.96 -10.22 11.36
CA ARG A 820 -2.06 -9.40 10.14
C ARG A 820 -1.71 -7.93 10.39
N SER A 821 -1.65 -7.51 11.65
CA SER A 821 -1.31 -6.14 12.03
C SER A 821 0.13 -5.82 11.62
N ASP A 822 0.28 -4.82 10.75
CA ASP A 822 1.60 -4.35 10.33
C ASP A 822 2.43 -3.86 11.51
N GLU A 823 1.81 -3.19 12.47
CA GLU A 823 2.49 -2.64 13.65
C GLU A 823 3.19 -3.74 14.45
N LYS A 824 2.48 -4.83 14.73
CA LYS A 824 3.03 -5.96 15.49
C LYS A 824 4.10 -6.72 14.71
N LEU A 825 3.84 -7.00 13.43
CA LEU A 825 4.79 -7.71 12.57
C LEU A 825 6.07 -6.89 12.33
N VAL A 826 5.95 -5.58 12.17
CA VAL A 826 7.09 -4.67 12.06
C VAL A 826 7.86 -4.60 13.39
N ASN A 827 7.18 -4.52 14.53
CA ASN A 827 7.85 -4.55 15.83
C ASN A 827 8.61 -5.86 16.05
N MET A 828 7.99 -7.01 15.74
CA MET A 828 8.61 -8.34 15.77
C MET A 828 9.90 -8.42 14.94
N LEU A 829 9.85 -7.89 13.72
CA LEU A 829 10.99 -7.86 12.82
C LEU A 829 12.07 -6.90 13.32
N TRP A 830 11.69 -5.75 13.87
CA TRP A 830 12.63 -4.83 14.49
C TRP A 830 13.32 -5.46 15.71
N GLU A 831 12.59 -6.16 16.58
CA GLU A 831 13.15 -6.90 17.72
C GLU A 831 14.13 -7.98 17.27
N THR A 832 13.79 -8.69 16.19
CA THR A 832 14.67 -9.67 15.57
C THR A 832 15.98 -9.03 15.09
N ARG A 833 15.90 -7.86 14.44
CA ARG A 833 17.07 -7.11 13.98
C ARG A 833 17.92 -6.54 15.11
N ALA A 834 17.29 -6.06 16.18
CA ALA A 834 17.98 -5.64 17.39
C ALA A 834 18.71 -6.83 18.05
N TYR A 835 18.07 -8.00 18.10
CA TYR A 835 18.66 -9.24 18.60
C TYR A 835 19.87 -9.69 17.76
N THR A 836 19.77 -9.70 16.43
CA THR A 836 20.89 -10.10 15.57
C THR A 836 22.06 -9.13 15.67
N HIS A 837 21.78 -7.81 15.77
CA HIS A 837 22.82 -6.81 16.00
C HIS A 837 23.51 -6.99 17.36
N ALA A 838 22.76 -7.25 18.44
CA ALA A 838 23.32 -7.54 19.76
C ALA A 838 24.18 -8.82 19.76
N ASN A 839 23.79 -9.83 18.98
CA ASN A 839 24.49 -11.11 18.86
C ASN A 839 25.47 -11.17 17.67
N ARG A 840 25.84 -10.03 17.09
CA ARG A 840 26.69 -9.96 15.88
C ARG A 840 28.04 -10.68 16.03
N HIS A 841 28.59 -10.74 17.25
CA HIS A 841 29.83 -11.47 17.51
C HIS A 841 29.68 -12.98 17.25
N VAL A 842 28.54 -13.58 17.63
CA VAL A 842 28.23 -15.00 17.37
C VAL A 842 27.98 -15.24 15.88
N LEU A 843 27.27 -14.32 15.22
CA LEU A 843 27.06 -14.39 13.76
C LEU A 843 28.39 -14.35 13.00
N ASN A 844 29.31 -13.44 13.36
CA ASN A 844 30.63 -13.37 12.74
C ASN A 844 31.44 -14.67 12.93
N GLU A 845 31.32 -15.32 14.09
CA GLU A 845 31.96 -16.60 14.34
C GLU A 845 31.37 -17.71 13.47
N LEU A 846 30.04 -17.77 13.37
CA LEU A 846 29.35 -18.70 12.47
C LEU A 846 29.77 -18.49 11.01
N VAL A 847 29.80 -17.24 10.55
CA VAL A 847 30.25 -16.89 9.19
C VAL A 847 31.69 -17.36 8.95
N ALA A 848 32.58 -17.23 9.95
CA ALA A 848 33.94 -17.73 9.86
C ALA A 848 34.02 -19.28 9.77
N LEU A 849 32.99 -20.01 10.20
CA LEU A 849 32.87 -21.46 9.97
C LEU A 849 32.27 -21.77 8.59
N LEU A 850 31.31 -20.97 8.12
CA LEU A 850 30.68 -21.13 6.80
C LEU A 850 31.61 -20.77 5.62
N ASN A 851 32.59 -19.89 5.85
CA ASN A 851 33.58 -19.46 4.86
C ASN A 851 34.84 -20.34 4.82
N LYS A 852 34.90 -21.42 5.59
CA LYS A 852 36.00 -22.38 5.52
C LYS A 852 35.67 -23.46 4.49
N ASP A 853 36.43 -23.47 3.40
CA ASP A 853 36.40 -24.47 2.33
C ASP A 853 37.47 -25.56 2.51
#